data_AF-A0A0S8ER02-F1
#
_entry.id   AF-A0A0S8ER02-F1
#
_cell.length_a   1.000
_cell.length_b   1.000
_cell.length_c   1.000
_cell.angle_alpha   90.00
_cell.angle_beta   90.00
_cell.angle_gamma   90.00
#
_symmetry.space_group_name_H-M   'P 1'
#
loop_
_entity.id
_entity.type
_entity.pdbx_description
1 polymer ?
#
loop_
_entity_poly.entity_id
_entity_poly.type
_entity_poly.pdbx_seq_one_letter_code
_entity_poly.pdbx_strand_id
1 'polypeptide(L)'
;MGLLKAEADMSVDSDTSASGQGSRVLTALLPLGCIAVVFVGLRFLLASPDVPDYVRGRFGRGPGSLAVAVFSVWLLWLGFAPAWLGNVILRKPKWSLGLPVWAVVLGGTFLVMFRVSTVGLSWGEWWNEQTFHWVLLFSYVALILTVSSAVVGAARLLTWDSASKCVLFLLLMGLPWILLAHIVLVSQGIDEGATGFLRAEPFGGHVFLVLLLFLVGMNGAAVGFALRRPRIGFLLGSLTATGLLVAPGWLLLRLGLAPEVVDGGTTFPAVRLLLAAHSHVPPSSGHLFFRWCLVQVGLVLVLAAGQLCALRLVRRAPAEGAGEGAPAPAEEESTPALPGGGRPKTRLGRAYFILTFVYAFLAVYGSLIPLDFHPRPVEEALEVFLRTPYLMLQVGNRADFVANLLLFIPLTFLAMGALTRENTRGGRWLLVLLVMAGAVILSLGIEFAQLFFPPRTVSLNDILAECAGAAVGIVAWLALGGRITAWWRGLLHRRGSRELAAQVLTGYVAALVLYQLFPYDLVVSADEMMVELRQGKLVLAPFADLHRASILVFLKKAAVLIPVGYWVVVRWARWRRPVLAALALGAGLTLALELLQLLVYTRYSSSTDVILGTWGAGMGGALATQFGPAATRPLPRGALWRCFSWGLRLTATVAVVSALLWGKWQPLEFQWPDEGLANALAKTVQVPFFYQYWNAEFEAAAQLLQDLSIPLALGLLLMSLTPGILGGRRLVAAVVAGAVPAAVELGQVFFPPHTADMTTAVLAAAGGVVGVFLYRRFVETFIRPGYATDADVEVREST
;
A
#
# COMPACT_ATOMS: atom_id res chain seq x y z
N MET A 1 46.20 -9.38 -5.33
CA MET A 1 44.85 -9.71 -5.87
C MET A 1 44.72 -9.47 -7.39
N GLY A 2 45.82 -9.19 -8.11
CA GLY A 2 45.82 -9.01 -9.58
C GLY A 2 46.37 -10.19 -10.40
N LEU A 3 47.02 -11.18 -9.77
CA LEU A 3 47.66 -12.31 -10.47
C LEU A 3 46.78 -13.57 -10.60
N LEU A 4 45.68 -13.68 -9.83
CA LEU A 4 44.72 -14.81 -9.92
C LEU A 4 43.66 -14.62 -11.02
N LYS A 5 43.72 -13.54 -11.81
CA LYS A 5 42.77 -13.25 -12.88
C LYS A 5 43.32 -13.58 -14.28
N ALA A 6 44.64 -13.69 -14.43
CA ALA A 6 45.28 -13.99 -15.71
C ALA A 6 45.26 -15.48 -16.06
N GLU A 7 45.24 -16.38 -15.06
CA GLU A 7 45.14 -17.83 -15.29
C GLU A 7 43.72 -18.32 -15.64
N ALA A 8 42.70 -17.51 -15.37
CA ALA A 8 41.31 -17.85 -15.71
C ALA A 8 40.94 -17.55 -17.17
N ASP A 9 41.66 -16.65 -17.85
CA ASP A 9 41.36 -16.25 -19.22
C ASP A 9 42.14 -17.07 -20.28
N MET A 10 43.22 -17.78 -19.92
CA MET A 10 44.00 -18.60 -20.88
C MET A 10 43.50 -20.05 -21.07
N SER A 11 42.45 -20.50 -20.35
CA SER A 11 41.91 -21.86 -20.48
C SER A 11 40.59 -21.95 -21.28
N VAL A 12 40.19 -20.87 -21.96
CA VAL A 12 38.85 -20.77 -22.57
C VAL A 12 38.81 -21.03 -24.09
N ASP A 13 39.94 -21.16 -24.78
CA ASP A 13 39.94 -21.12 -26.27
C ASP A 13 40.36 -22.41 -27.02
N SER A 14 40.33 -23.60 -26.40
CA SER A 14 40.68 -24.85 -27.12
C SER A 14 39.56 -25.89 -27.28
N ASP A 15 38.31 -25.60 -26.91
CA ASP A 15 37.25 -26.64 -26.87
C ASP A 15 36.08 -26.39 -27.83
N THR A 16 36.35 -25.74 -28.98
CA THR A 16 35.36 -25.50 -30.04
C THR A 16 35.59 -26.39 -31.25
N SER A 17 34.88 -27.53 -31.33
CA SER A 17 34.19 -27.97 -32.55
C SER A 17 33.46 -29.32 -32.43
N ALA A 18 33.85 -30.23 -31.51
CA ALA A 18 33.24 -31.58 -31.41
C ALA A 18 32.25 -31.76 -30.23
N SER A 19 32.37 -30.99 -29.15
CA SER A 19 31.54 -31.10 -27.93
C SER A 19 30.14 -30.45 -28.04
N GLY A 20 29.90 -29.66 -29.10
CA GLY A 20 28.69 -28.87 -29.28
C GLY A 20 27.45 -29.66 -29.72
N GLN A 21 27.61 -30.81 -30.39
CA GLN A 21 26.50 -31.57 -30.97
C GLN A 21 25.85 -32.52 -29.95
N GLY A 22 26.65 -33.24 -29.16
CA GLY A 22 26.15 -34.10 -28.07
C GLY A 22 25.43 -33.33 -26.96
N SER A 23 25.94 -32.15 -26.59
CA SER A 23 25.29 -31.24 -25.64
C SER A 23 23.93 -30.71 -26.13
N ARG A 24 23.77 -30.51 -27.45
CA ARG A 24 22.50 -30.07 -28.07
C ARG A 24 21.45 -31.17 -28.04
N VAL A 25 21.81 -32.42 -28.36
CA VAL A 25 20.90 -33.57 -28.30
C VAL A 25 20.45 -33.82 -26.86
N LEU A 26 21.37 -33.78 -25.89
CA LEU A 26 21.05 -33.94 -24.48
C LEU A 26 20.10 -32.84 -23.95
N THR A 27 20.26 -31.61 -24.45
CA THR A 27 19.39 -30.48 -24.09
C THR A 27 17.99 -30.60 -24.71
N ALA A 28 17.89 -31.18 -25.92
CA ALA A 28 16.62 -31.41 -26.60
C ALA A 28 15.83 -32.60 -26.00
N LEU A 29 16.50 -33.60 -25.44
CA LEU A 29 15.88 -34.79 -24.83
C LEU A 29 15.43 -34.58 -23.37
N LEU A 30 15.98 -33.58 -22.67
CA LEU A 30 15.67 -33.29 -21.27
C LEU A 30 14.16 -33.13 -20.98
N PRO A 31 13.38 -32.35 -21.77
CA PRO A 31 11.95 -32.21 -21.51
C PRO A 31 11.19 -33.53 -21.62
N LEU A 32 11.54 -34.39 -22.58
CA LEU A 32 10.93 -35.72 -22.76
C LEU A 32 11.22 -36.63 -21.56
N GLY A 33 12.45 -36.62 -21.05
CA GLY A 33 12.82 -37.35 -19.84
C GLY A 33 12.06 -36.87 -18.60
N CYS A 34 11.93 -35.56 -18.41
CA CYS A 34 11.13 -34.99 -17.31
C CYS A 34 9.65 -35.38 -17.41
N ILE A 35 9.06 -35.32 -18.62
CA ILE A 35 7.65 -35.70 -18.85
C ILE A 35 7.44 -37.18 -18.49
N ALA A 36 8.36 -38.07 -18.90
CA ALA A 36 8.27 -39.49 -18.60
C ALA A 36 8.32 -39.78 -17.08
N VAL A 37 9.19 -39.11 -16.33
CA VAL A 37 9.28 -39.25 -14.87
C VAL A 37 7.99 -38.79 -14.19
N VAL A 38 7.46 -37.63 -14.57
CA VAL A 38 6.20 -37.10 -14.02
C VAL A 38 5.02 -38.02 -14.36
N PHE A 39 4.99 -38.56 -15.59
CA PHE A 39 3.97 -39.50 -16.03
C PHE A 39 3.96 -40.80 -15.22
N VAL A 40 5.13 -41.43 -15.04
CA VAL A 40 5.26 -42.66 -14.25
C VAL A 40 4.88 -42.39 -12.78
N GLY A 41 5.34 -41.27 -12.22
CA GLY A 41 4.99 -40.88 -10.85
C GLY A 41 3.49 -40.66 -10.65
N LEU A 42 2.83 -39.95 -11.57
CA LEU A 42 1.38 -39.74 -11.53
C LEU A 42 0.59 -41.04 -11.71
N ARG A 43 1.04 -41.94 -12.59
CA ARG A 43 0.43 -43.27 -12.77
C ARG A 43 0.48 -44.07 -11.48
N PHE A 44 1.63 -44.08 -10.81
CA PHE A 44 1.78 -44.75 -9.52
C PHE A 44 0.92 -44.12 -8.43
N LEU A 45 0.86 -42.78 -8.39
CA LEU A 45 0.05 -42.04 -7.44
C LEU A 45 -1.44 -42.33 -7.64
N LEU A 46 -1.98 -42.19 -8.86
CA LEU A 46 -3.39 -42.42 -9.17
C LEU A 46 -3.84 -43.88 -8.98
N ALA A 47 -2.90 -44.83 -9.06
CA ALA A 47 -3.15 -46.24 -8.76
C ALA A 47 -3.18 -46.54 -7.24
N SER A 48 -2.72 -45.61 -6.40
CA SER A 48 -2.73 -45.80 -4.95
C SER A 48 -4.16 -45.68 -4.38
N PRO A 49 -4.58 -46.61 -3.48
CA PRO A 49 -5.89 -46.58 -2.87
C PRO A 49 -6.11 -45.35 -1.98
N ASP A 50 -5.02 -44.78 -1.44
CA ASP A 50 -5.00 -43.66 -0.50
C ASP A 50 -5.24 -42.27 -1.10
N VAL A 51 -5.33 -42.17 -2.43
CA VAL A 51 -5.58 -40.90 -3.13
C VAL A 51 -7.04 -40.47 -2.94
N PRO A 52 -7.30 -39.19 -2.62
CA PRO A 52 -8.65 -38.71 -2.43
C PRO A 52 -9.56 -38.94 -3.65
N ASP A 53 -10.81 -39.33 -3.40
CA ASP A 53 -11.74 -39.70 -4.46
C ASP A 53 -12.09 -38.55 -5.39
N TYR A 54 -12.06 -37.31 -4.90
CA TYR A 54 -12.24 -36.12 -5.74
C TYR A 54 -11.09 -35.95 -6.75
N VAL A 55 -9.84 -36.34 -6.41
CA VAL A 55 -8.70 -36.29 -7.33
C VAL A 55 -8.84 -37.39 -8.38
N ARG A 56 -9.25 -38.59 -7.96
CA ARG A 56 -9.45 -39.74 -8.87
C ARG A 56 -10.62 -39.48 -9.83
N GLY A 57 -11.72 -38.90 -9.33
CA GLY A 57 -12.92 -38.56 -10.10
C GLY A 57 -12.69 -37.51 -11.20
N ARG A 58 -11.66 -36.65 -11.06
CA ARG A 58 -11.27 -35.67 -12.09
C ARG A 58 -10.62 -36.28 -13.33
N PHE A 59 -10.34 -37.58 -13.35
CA PHE A 59 -9.83 -38.29 -14.54
C PHE A 59 -10.87 -39.28 -15.13
N GLY A 60 -12.14 -39.18 -14.74
CA GLY A 60 -13.24 -40.01 -15.24
C GLY A 60 -13.20 -41.47 -14.76
N ARG A 61 -13.89 -42.38 -15.48
CA ARG A 61 -13.88 -43.84 -15.21
C ARG A 61 -12.56 -44.46 -15.68
N GLY A 62 -11.48 -44.19 -14.96
CA GLY A 62 -10.14 -44.72 -15.18
C GLY A 62 -9.22 -43.73 -15.91
N PRO A 63 -8.00 -43.47 -15.40
CA PRO A 63 -7.10 -42.48 -15.98
C PRO A 63 -6.55 -42.98 -17.33
N GLY A 64 -7.15 -42.53 -18.44
CA GLY A 64 -6.64 -42.80 -19.77
C GLY A 64 -5.18 -42.34 -19.91
N SER A 65 -4.32 -43.13 -20.56
CA SER A 65 -2.89 -42.80 -20.72
C SER A 65 -2.67 -41.43 -21.33
N LEU A 66 -3.55 -41.01 -22.24
CA LEU A 66 -3.49 -39.70 -22.87
C LEU A 66 -3.78 -38.57 -21.88
N ALA A 67 -4.80 -38.69 -21.03
CA ALA A 67 -5.14 -37.69 -20.03
C ALA A 67 -4.00 -37.47 -19.01
N VAL A 68 -3.41 -38.57 -18.53
CA VAL A 68 -2.25 -38.50 -17.61
C VAL A 68 -1.01 -37.92 -18.30
N ALA A 69 -0.78 -38.24 -19.57
CA ALA A 69 0.31 -37.65 -20.35
C ALA A 69 0.13 -36.13 -20.52
N VAL A 70 -1.07 -35.67 -20.91
CA VAL A 70 -1.37 -34.23 -21.05
C VAL A 70 -1.25 -33.52 -19.69
N PHE A 71 -1.71 -34.14 -18.60
CA PHE A 71 -1.57 -33.59 -17.24
C PHE A 71 -0.09 -33.51 -16.80
N SER A 72 0.74 -34.49 -17.18
CA SER A 72 2.18 -34.48 -16.90
C SER A 72 2.89 -33.34 -17.63
N VAL A 73 2.52 -33.07 -18.88
CA VAL A 73 3.00 -31.92 -19.64
C VAL A 73 2.54 -30.62 -18.98
N TRP A 74 1.27 -30.54 -18.55
CA TRP A 74 0.73 -29.39 -17.84
C TRP A 74 1.49 -29.07 -16.54
N LEU A 75 1.76 -30.08 -15.71
CA LEU A 75 2.53 -29.92 -14.47
C LEU A 75 3.94 -29.37 -14.72
N LEU A 76 4.64 -29.85 -15.75
CA LEU A 76 5.93 -29.30 -16.14
C LEU A 76 5.82 -27.90 -16.73
N TRP A 77 4.72 -27.62 -17.45
CA TRP A 77 4.44 -26.32 -18.03
C TRP A 77 4.27 -25.22 -16.97
N LEU A 78 3.71 -25.56 -15.79
CA LEU A 78 3.62 -24.67 -14.62
C LEU A 78 5.01 -24.18 -14.16
N GLY A 79 6.06 -24.98 -14.30
CA GLY A 79 7.43 -24.56 -14.03
C GLY A 79 8.10 -23.87 -15.22
N PHE A 80 7.84 -24.38 -16.43
CA PHE A 80 8.50 -23.94 -17.66
C PHE A 80 8.11 -22.52 -18.07
N ALA A 81 6.82 -22.26 -18.27
CA ALA A 81 6.38 -21.01 -18.89
C ALA A 81 6.61 -19.77 -18.00
N PRO A 82 6.38 -19.83 -16.67
CA PRO A 82 6.72 -18.72 -15.77
C PRO A 82 8.23 -18.46 -15.68
N ALA A 83 9.06 -19.52 -15.67
CA ALA A 83 10.51 -19.36 -15.66
C ALA A 83 11.05 -18.79 -16.98
N TRP A 84 10.44 -19.19 -18.11
CA TRP A 84 10.72 -18.61 -19.42
C TRP A 84 10.43 -17.12 -19.43
N LEU A 85 9.22 -16.72 -19.03
CA LEU A 85 8.79 -15.32 -19.00
C LEU A 85 9.64 -14.49 -18.03
N GLY A 86 9.91 -15.02 -16.83
CA GLY A 86 10.78 -14.37 -15.84
C GLY A 86 12.19 -14.11 -16.40
N ASN A 87 12.79 -15.09 -17.07
CA ASN A 87 14.09 -14.93 -17.71
C ASN A 87 14.05 -13.98 -18.93
N VAL A 88 12.93 -13.93 -19.69
CA VAL A 88 12.73 -12.92 -20.75
C VAL A 88 12.66 -11.53 -20.15
N ILE A 89 11.91 -11.32 -19.07
CA ILE A 89 11.79 -10.01 -18.39
C ILE A 89 13.16 -9.54 -17.88
N LEU A 90 13.93 -10.42 -17.25
CA LEU A 90 15.28 -10.08 -16.76
C LEU A 90 16.23 -9.64 -17.88
N ARG A 91 16.04 -10.16 -19.10
CA ARG A 91 16.87 -9.82 -20.28
C ARG A 91 16.34 -8.64 -21.08
N LYS A 92 15.01 -8.56 -21.21
CA LYS A 92 14.28 -7.53 -21.96
C LYS A 92 13.25 -6.88 -21.03
N PRO A 93 13.66 -5.98 -20.13
CA PRO A 93 12.77 -5.36 -19.15
C PRO A 93 11.50 -4.73 -19.72
N LYS A 94 11.49 -4.28 -20.98
CA LYS A 94 10.27 -3.77 -21.65
C LYS A 94 9.10 -4.77 -21.68
N TRP A 95 9.38 -6.08 -21.64
CA TRP A 95 8.35 -7.12 -21.60
C TRP A 95 7.55 -7.15 -20.30
N SER A 96 8.12 -6.57 -19.23
CA SER A 96 7.46 -6.50 -17.94
C SER A 96 6.27 -5.53 -17.90
N LEU A 97 6.15 -4.63 -18.88
CA LEU A 97 4.97 -3.76 -19.07
C LEU A 97 3.73 -4.56 -19.48
N GLY A 98 3.93 -5.65 -20.22
CA GLY A 98 2.87 -6.58 -20.61
C GLY A 98 2.63 -7.67 -19.58
N LEU A 99 3.21 -7.61 -18.37
CA LEU A 99 3.16 -8.69 -17.38
C LEU A 99 1.70 -9.15 -17.08
N PRO A 100 0.70 -8.27 -16.91
CA PRO A 100 -0.69 -8.70 -16.72
C PRO A 100 -1.23 -9.45 -17.94
N VAL A 101 -0.96 -8.96 -19.15
CA VAL A 101 -1.38 -9.61 -20.41
C VAL A 101 -0.73 -10.98 -20.54
N TRP A 102 0.56 -11.09 -20.25
CA TRP A 102 1.26 -12.38 -20.24
C TRP A 102 0.71 -13.32 -19.18
N ALA A 103 0.33 -12.81 -18.00
CA ALA A 103 -0.31 -13.62 -16.97
C ALA A 103 -1.65 -14.19 -17.45
N VAL A 104 -2.49 -13.39 -18.13
CA VAL A 104 -3.75 -13.85 -18.73
C VAL A 104 -3.49 -14.89 -19.81
N VAL A 105 -2.54 -14.67 -20.71
CA VAL A 105 -2.20 -15.62 -21.78
C VAL A 105 -1.71 -16.95 -21.20
N LEU A 106 -0.82 -16.90 -20.21
CA LEU A 106 -0.33 -18.09 -19.52
C LEU A 106 -1.45 -18.79 -18.73
N GLY A 107 -2.31 -18.02 -18.05
CA GLY A 107 -3.46 -18.52 -17.31
C GLY A 107 -4.48 -19.22 -18.20
N GLY A 108 -4.82 -18.62 -19.34
CA GLY A 108 -5.68 -19.25 -20.36
C GLY A 108 -5.06 -20.54 -20.91
N THR A 109 -3.74 -20.55 -21.14
CA THR A 109 -3.01 -21.76 -21.56
C THR A 109 -3.08 -22.85 -20.48
N PHE A 110 -2.86 -22.48 -19.21
CA PHE A 110 -2.98 -23.40 -18.08
C PHE A 110 -4.38 -23.99 -17.98
N LEU A 111 -5.42 -23.16 -18.15
CA LEU A 111 -6.81 -23.60 -18.11
C LEU A 111 -7.13 -24.58 -19.24
N VAL A 112 -6.74 -24.26 -20.47
CA VAL A 112 -6.97 -25.13 -21.65
C VAL A 112 -6.34 -26.50 -21.42
N MET A 113 -5.06 -26.55 -21.05
CA MET A 113 -4.35 -27.80 -20.80
C MET A 113 -4.95 -28.59 -19.62
N PHE A 114 -5.33 -27.90 -18.54
CA PHE A 114 -5.97 -28.51 -17.39
C PHE A 114 -7.32 -29.14 -17.76
N ARG A 115 -8.19 -28.41 -18.46
CA ARG A 115 -9.52 -28.90 -18.89
C ARG A 115 -9.42 -30.08 -19.88
N VAL A 116 -8.51 -30.00 -20.85
CA VAL A 116 -8.24 -31.10 -21.80
C VAL A 116 -7.82 -32.37 -21.06
N SER A 117 -7.09 -32.25 -19.95
CA SER A 117 -6.64 -33.40 -19.16
C SER A 117 -7.68 -33.98 -18.19
N THR A 118 -8.72 -33.23 -17.81
CA THR A 118 -9.61 -33.60 -16.69
C THR A 118 -11.10 -33.75 -17.05
N VAL A 119 -11.66 -33.00 -18.01
CA VAL A 119 -13.13 -32.95 -18.19
C VAL A 119 -13.62 -33.45 -19.56
N GLY A 120 -12.73 -33.65 -20.55
CA GLY A 120 -13.15 -33.95 -21.92
C GLY A 120 -13.68 -32.70 -22.66
N LEU A 121 -13.65 -32.71 -23.99
CA LEU A 121 -13.87 -31.53 -24.86
C LEU A 121 -15.37 -31.33 -25.18
N SER A 122 -16.09 -30.51 -24.41
CA SER A 122 -17.41 -29.96 -24.78
C SER A 122 -17.28 -28.46 -25.10
N TRP A 123 -17.11 -28.09 -26.37
CA TRP A 123 -16.89 -26.70 -26.81
C TRP A 123 -18.03 -25.72 -26.44
N GLY A 124 -19.26 -26.21 -26.23
CA GLY A 124 -20.43 -25.41 -25.85
C GLY A 124 -20.42 -24.88 -24.41
N GLU A 125 -19.64 -25.49 -23.51
CA GLU A 125 -19.54 -25.09 -22.09
C GLU A 125 -18.39 -24.10 -21.84
N TRP A 126 -17.64 -23.70 -22.87
CA TRP A 126 -16.47 -22.83 -22.73
C TRP A 126 -16.80 -21.39 -22.41
N TRP A 127 -17.94 -20.88 -22.87
CA TRP A 127 -18.28 -19.46 -22.80
C TRP A 127 -19.34 -19.17 -21.73
N ASN A 128 -19.10 -19.65 -20.50
CA ASN A 128 -19.89 -19.27 -19.33
C ASN A 128 -19.10 -18.35 -18.40
N GLU A 129 -19.82 -17.70 -17.48
CA GLU A 129 -19.26 -16.83 -16.45
C GLU A 129 -18.20 -17.53 -15.59
N GLN A 130 -18.31 -18.84 -15.37
CA GLN A 130 -17.32 -19.63 -14.62
C GLN A 130 -15.96 -19.70 -15.34
N THR A 131 -15.91 -19.76 -16.68
CA THR A 131 -14.64 -19.82 -17.42
C THR A 131 -13.80 -18.55 -17.19
N PHE A 132 -14.44 -17.39 -17.11
CA PHE A 132 -13.76 -16.13 -16.81
C PHE A 132 -13.06 -16.18 -15.44
N HIS A 133 -13.75 -16.70 -14.42
CA HIS A 133 -13.18 -16.90 -13.08
C HIS A 133 -11.98 -17.84 -13.08
N TRP A 134 -12.05 -18.96 -13.81
CA TRP A 134 -10.93 -19.90 -13.94
C TRP A 134 -9.73 -19.29 -14.65
N VAL A 135 -9.93 -18.50 -15.71
CA VAL A 135 -8.84 -17.78 -16.39
C VAL A 135 -8.15 -16.83 -15.43
N LEU A 136 -8.90 -16.07 -14.63
CA LEU A 136 -8.35 -15.17 -13.64
C LEU A 136 -7.54 -15.93 -12.58
N LEU A 137 -8.07 -17.03 -12.03
CA LEU A 137 -7.36 -17.86 -11.06
C LEU A 137 -6.04 -18.40 -11.62
N PHE A 138 -6.05 -18.97 -12.83
CA PHE A 138 -4.82 -19.48 -13.43
C PHE A 138 -3.85 -18.37 -13.85
N SER A 139 -4.35 -17.20 -14.25
CA SER A 139 -3.50 -16.03 -14.52
C SER A 139 -2.77 -15.56 -13.26
N TYR A 140 -3.47 -15.63 -12.13
CA TYR A 140 -2.93 -15.30 -10.82
C TYR A 140 -1.82 -16.26 -10.40
N VAL A 141 -2.03 -17.56 -10.58
CA VAL A 141 -1.00 -18.60 -10.38
C VAL A 141 0.22 -18.34 -11.29
N ALA A 142 -0.01 -18.10 -12.58
CA ALA A 142 1.06 -17.85 -13.55
C ALA A 142 1.90 -16.61 -13.19
N LEU A 143 1.24 -15.53 -12.73
CA LEU A 143 1.91 -14.32 -12.29
C LEU A 143 2.84 -14.59 -11.10
N ILE A 144 2.32 -15.23 -10.05
CA ILE A 144 3.10 -15.51 -8.82
C ILE A 144 4.32 -16.34 -9.14
N LEU A 145 4.17 -17.42 -9.92
CA LEU A 145 5.29 -18.28 -10.32
C LEU A 145 6.30 -17.52 -11.19
N THR A 146 5.85 -16.60 -12.04
CA THR A 146 6.73 -15.77 -12.89
C THR A 146 7.57 -14.85 -12.02
N VAL A 147 6.93 -14.17 -11.06
CA VAL A 147 7.61 -13.28 -10.11
C VAL A 147 8.59 -14.06 -9.25
N SER A 148 8.20 -15.20 -8.67
CA SER A 148 9.10 -16.06 -7.87
C SER A 148 10.34 -16.47 -8.67
N SER A 149 10.18 -16.92 -9.91
CA SER A 149 11.29 -17.34 -10.76
C SER A 149 12.21 -16.17 -11.13
N ALA A 150 11.62 -15.01 -11.46
CA ALA A 150 12.36 -13.81 -11.79
C ALA A 150 13.11 -13.22 -10.58
N VAL A 151 12.56 -13.32 -9.37
CA VAL A 151 13.24 -12.88 -8.12
C VAL A 151 14.52 -13.67 -7.89
N VAL A 152 14.43 -15.00 -7.97
CA VAL A 152 15.61 -15.88 -7.82
C VAL A 152 16.59 -15.64 -8.98
N GLY A 153 16.09 -15.46 -10.19
CA GLY A 153 16.92 -15.13 -11.35
C GLY A 153 17.66 -13.81 -11.20
N ALA A 154 16.98 -12.76 -10.73
CA ALA A 154 17.55 -11.44 -10.46
C ALA A 154 18.68 -11.54 -9.43
N ALA A 155 18.45 -12.21 -8.31
CA ALA A 155 19.45 -12.41 -7.25
C ALA A 155 20.72 -13.15 -7.74
N ARG A 156 20.62 -13.93 -8.81
CA ARG A 156 21.73 -14.73 -9.36
C ARG A 156 22.43 -14.08 -10.55
N LEU A 157 21.70 -13.29 -11.33
CA LEU A 157 22.17 -12.74 -12.62
C LEU A 157 22.52 -11.25 -12.54
N LEU A 158 22.02 -10.53 -11.55
CA LEU A 158 22.18 -9.08 -11.42
C LEU A 158 22.98 -8.72 -10.17
N THR A 159 23.59 -7.53 -10.17
CA THR A 159 24.14 -6.94 -8.94
C THR A 159 23.03 -6.70 -7.93
N TRP A 160 23.32 -6.68 -6.62
CA TRP A 160 22.29 -6.50 -5.59
C TRP A 160 21.42 -5.24 -5.81
N ASP A 161 22.01 -4.15 -6.31
CA ASP A 161 21.29 -2.92 -6.66
C ASP A 161 20.32 -3.12 -7.84
N SER A 162 20.74 -3.80 -8.90
CA SER A 162 19.87 -4.08 -10.06
C SER A 162 18.83 -5.15 -9.74
N ALA A 163 19.20 -6.15 -8.94
CA ALA A 163 18.32 -7.23 -8.50
C ALA A 163 17.19 -6.69 -7.62
N SER A 164 17.51 -5.91 -6.59
CA SER A 164 16.52 -5.33 -5.68
C SER A 164 15.52 -4.43 -6.41
N LYS A 165 15.99 -3.58 -7.34
CA LYS A 165 15.12 -2.75 -8.18
C LYS A 165 14.20 -3.59 -9.07
N CYS A 166 14.74 -4.63 -9.72
CA CYS A 166 13.98 -5.54 -10.57
C CYS A 166 12.89 -6.29 -9.79
N VAL A 167 13.26 -6.85 -8.63
CA VAL A 167 12.34 -7.54 -7.72
C VAL A 167 11.22 -6.62 -7.26
N LEU A 168 11.58 -5.43 -6.76
CA LEU A 168 10.62 -4.45 -6.27
C LEU A 168 9.57 -4.12 -7.34
N PHE A 169 10.01 -3.90 -8.57
CA PHE A 169 9.09 -3.61 -9.66
C PHE A 169 8.22 -4.79 -10.09
N LEU A 170 8.77 -6.00 -10.15
CA LEU A 170 7.98 -7.19 -10.50
C LEU A 170 6.85 -7.41 -9.50
N LEU A 171 7.15 -7.20 -8.20
CA LEU A 171 6.16 -7.21 -7.14
C LEU A 171 5.13 -6.09 -7.32
N LEU A 172 5.57 -4.85 -7.60
CA LEU A 172 4.66 -3.71 -7.78
C LEU A 172 3.82 -3.79 -9.08
N MET A 173 4.33 -4.40 -10.15
CA MET A 173 3.56 -4.69 -11.37
C MET A 173 2.53 -5.78 -11.15
N GLY A 174 2.90 -6.80 -10.39
CA GLY A 174 1.98 -7.88 -10.06
C GLY A 174 0.87 -7.42 -9.11
N LEU A 175 1.13 -6.44 -8.23
CA LEU A 175 0.24 -6.08 -7.14
C LEU A 175 -1.20 -5.73 -7.58
N PRO A 176 -1.45 -4.89 -8.60
CA PRO A 176 -2.83 -4.58 -8.98
C PRO A 176 -3.55 -5.76 -9.61
N TRP A 177 -2.83 -6.63 -10.31
CA TRP A 177 -3.39 -7.89 -10.82
C TRP A 177 -3.72 -8.84 -9.67
N ILE A 178 -2.88 -8.85 -8.63
CA ILE A 178 -3.11 -9.64 -7.42
C ILE A 178 -4.35 -9.16 -6.68
N LEU A 179 -4.52 -7.84 -6.56
CA LEU A 179 -5.69 -7.22 -5.96
C LEU A 179 -6.95 -7.45 -6.80
N LEU A 180 -6.87 -7.33 -8.13
CA LEU A 180 -7.99 -7.60 -9.03
C LEU A 180 -8.43 -9.06 -8.95
N ALA A 181 -7.49 -10.01 -8.98
CA ALA A 181 -7.78 -11.42 -8.82
C ALA A 181 -8.42 -11.70 -7.45
N HIS A 182 -7.91 -11.10 -6.37
CA HIS A 182 -8.52 -11.20 -5.05
C HIS A 182 -9.97 -10.68 -5.04
N ILE A 183 -10.18 -9.48 -5.56
CA ILE A 183 -11.49 -8.84 -5.67
C ILE A 183 -12.48 -9.77 -6.37
N VAL A 184 -12.12 -10.30 -7.54
CA VAL A 184 -13.03 -11.16 -8.31
C VAL A 184 -13.24 -12.52 -7.63
N LEU A 185 -12.17 -13.12 -7.08
CA LEU A 185 -12.25 -14.41 -6.38
C LEU A 185 -13.08 -14.35 -5.09
N VAL A 186 -13.07 -13.21 -4.39
CA VAL A 186 -13.80 -13.01 -3.13
C VAL A 186 -15.22 -12.48 -3.37
N SER A 187 -15.43 -11.60 -4.34
CA SER A 187 -16.75 -10.99 -4.60
C SER A 187 -17.75 -11.92 -5.29
N GLN A 188 -17.28 -12.92 -6.05
CA GLN A 188 -18.14 -13.70 -6.94
C GLN A 188 -18.00 -15.22 -6.77
N GLY A 189 -17.49 -15.67 -5.61
CA GLY A 189 -17.47 -17.06 -5.15
C GLY A 189 -17.45 -18.13 -6.25
N ILE A 190 -16.25 -18.61 -6.65
CA ILE A 190 -16.11 -19.80 -7.50
C ILE A 190 -16.92 -20.93 -6.86
N ASP A 191 -18.14 -21.16 -7.34
CA ASP A 191 -19.20 -22.10 -6.92
C ASP A 191 -19.32 -22.38 -5.40
N GLU A 192 -20.54 -22.64 -4.95
CA GLU A 192 -20.86 -23.16 -3.61
C GLU A 192 -20.04 -24.42 -3.20
N GLY A 193 -19.31 -25.04 -4.14
CA GLY A 193 -18.39 -26.16 -3.89
C GLY A 193 -16.90 -25.84 -3.60
N ALA A 194 -16.36 -24.66 -3.93
CA ALA A 194 -14.93 -24.33 -3.70
C ALA A 194 -14.70 -23.28 -2.59
N THR A 195 -15.66 -22.40 -2.35
CA THR A 195 -15.63 -21.41 -1.27
C THR A 195 -15.69 -22.04 0.11
N GLY A 196 -16.33 -23.21 0.26
CA GLY A 196 -16.32 -23.98 1.51
C GLY A 196 -14.91 -24.41 1.96
N PHE A 197 -13.93 -24.51 1.06
CA PHE A 197 -12.56 -24.91 1.39
C PHE A 197 -11.66 -23.76 1.81
N LEU A 198 -11.96 -22.54 1.40
CA LEU A 198 -11.16 -21.37 1.71
C LEU A 198 -11.65 -20.76 3.02
N ARG A 199 -10.72 -20.31 3.85
CA ARG A 199 -11.10 -19.61 5.08
C ARG A 199 -11.81 -18.29 4.74
N ALA A 200 -13.10 -18.21 5.08
CA ALA A 200 -13.92 -17.00 4.96
C ALA A 200 -13.64 -16.06 6.14
N GLU A 201 -12.49 -15.39 6.09
CA GLU A 201 -12.13 -14.33 7.06
C GLU A 201 -11.69 -13.06 6.32
N PRO A 202 -11.58 -11.90 6.99
CA PRO A 202 -11.26 -10.62 6.34
C PRO A 202 -9.92 -10.59 5.58
N PHE A 203 -8.92 -11.34 6.06
CA PHE A 203 -7.67 -11.55 5.33
C PHE A 203 -7.84 -12.52 4.15
N GLY A 204 -8.87 -13.37 4.21
CA GLY A 204 -9.21 -14.46 3.31
C GLY A 204 -8.13 -15.54 3.21
N GLY A 205 -8.54 -16.81 3.20
CA GLY A 205 -7.62 -17.93 3.11
C GLY A 205 -6.70 -17.89 1.88
N HIS A 206 -7.15 -17.26 0.80
CA HIS A 206 -6.39 -17.11 -0.45
C HIS A 206 -5.05 -16.36 -0.27
N VAL A 207 -4.89 -15.40 0.66
CA VAL A 207 -3.58 -14.71 0.87
C VAL A 207 -2.51 -15.68 1.34
N PHE A 208 -2.86 -16.58 2.27
CA PHE A 208 -1.92 -17.57 2.76
C PHE A 208 -1.57 -18.60 1.68
N LEU A 209 -2.53 -18.96 0.83
CA LEU A 209 -2.27 -19.82 -0.34
C LEU A 209 -1.36 -19.15 -1.37
N VAL A 210 -1.41 -17.82 -1.49
CA VAL A 210 -0.53 -17.03 -2.36
C VAL A 210 0.88 -16.99 -1.83
N LEU A 211 1.04 -16.75 -0.53
CA LEU A 211 2.33 -16.83 0.14
C LEU A 211 2.92 -18.23 0.02
N LEU A 212 2.08 -19.26 0.15
CA LEU A 212 2.46 -20.65 -0.06
C LEU A 212 2.94 -20.89 -1.50
N LEU A 213 2.18 -20.44 -2.50
CA LEU A 213 2.55 -20.57 -3.92
C LEU A 213 3.85 -19.81 -4.23
N PHE A 214 4.01 -18.62 -3.67
CA PHE A 214 5.23 -17.81 -3.83
C PHE A 214 6.45 -18.51 -3.20
N LEU A 215 6.30 -19.07 -2.00
CA LEU A 215 7.32 -19.83 -1.27
C LEU A 215 7.73 -21.09 -2.05
N VAL A 216 6.76 -21.88 -2.51
CA VAL A 216 7.01 -23.08 -3.32
C VAL A 216 7.64 -22.73 -4.66
N GLY A 217 7.17 -21.67 -5.32
CA GLY A 217 7.72 -21.16 -6.57
C GLY A 217 9.16 -20.66 -6.43
N MET A 218 9.48 -19.94 -5.35
CA MET A 218 10.85 -19.49 -5.09
C MET A 218 11.80 -20.66 -4.82
N ASN A 219 11.33 -21.65 -4.05
CA ASN A 219 12.13 -22.84 -3.77
C ASN A 219 12.37 -23.68 -5.04
N GLY A 220 11.32 -23.94 -5.83
CA GLY A 220 11.44 -24.60 -7.13
C GLY A 220 12.37 -23.84 -8.07
N ALA A 221 12.32 -22.51 -8.06
CA ALA A 221 13.24 -21.68 -8.83
C ALA A 221 14.69 -21.78 -8.36
N ALA A 222 14.94 -21.78 -7.04
CA ALA A 222 16.27 -21.94 -6.48
C ALA A 222 16.90 -23.27 -6.89
N VAL A 223 16.14 -24.37 -6.76
CA VAL A 223 16.56 -25.71 -7.20
C VAL A 223 16.79 -25.75 -8.70
N GLY A 224 15.88 -25.21 -9.52
CA GLY A 224 16.02 -25.16 -10.98
C GLY A 224 17.26 -24.38 -11.44
N PHE A 225 17.54 -23.23 -10.82
CA PHE A 225 18.78 -22.46 -11.08
C PHE A 225 20.03 -23.19 -10.58
N ALA A 226 19.95 -23.93 -9.47
CA ALA A 226 21.06 -24.73 -8.97
C ALA A 226 21.40 -25.88 -9.93
N LEU A 227 20.40 -26.58 -10.47
CA LEU A 227 20.56 -27.66 -11.44
C LEU A 227 21.07 -27.18 -12.80
N ARG A 228 20.81 -25.92 -13.16
CA ARG A 228 21.33 -25.33 -14.40
C ARG A 228 22.85 -25.16 -14.38
N ARG A 229 23.40 -24.73 -13.24
CA ARG A 229 24.85 -24.54 -13.02
C ARG A 229 25.20 -25.06 -11.62
N PRO A 230 25.48 -26.37 -11.48
CA PRO A 230 25.67 -26.99 -10.19
C PRO A 230 26.95 -26.45 -9.53
N ARG A 231 26.74 -25.53 -8.57
CA ARG A 231 27.72 -25.26 -7.52
C ARG A 231 27.25 -26.05 -6.31
N ILE A 232 28.06 -27.01 -5.86
CA ILE A 232 27.69 -27.98 -4.81
C ILE A 232 27.05 -27.28 -3.60
N GLY A 233 27.68 -26.22 -3.08
CA GLY A 233 27.15 -25.49 -1.93
C GLY A 233 25.77 -24.84 -2.15
N PHE A 234 25.49 -24.31 -3.35
CA PHE A 234 24.19 -23.70 -3.65
C PHE A 234 23.10 -24.75 -3.91
N LEU A 235 23.46 -25.87 -4.53
CA LEU A 235 22.55 -27.00 -4.72
C LEU A 235 22.16 -27.62 -3.38
N LEU A 236 23.15 -27.90 -2.51
CA LEU A 236 22.90 -28.38 -1.16
C LEU A 236 22.05 -27.37 -0.37
N GLY A 237 22.40 -26.08 -0.40
CA GLY A 237 21.60 -25.04 0.27
C GLY A 237 20.15 -24.97 -0.21
N SER A 238 19.89 -25.13 -1.51
CA SER A 238 18.52 -25.12 -2.08
C SER A 238 17.72 -26.38 -1.69
N LEU A 239 18.39 -27.53 -1.63
CA LEU A 239 17.77 -28.79 -1.18
C LEU A 239 17.49 -28.78 0.33
N THR A 240 18.42 -28.26 1.15
CA THR A 240 18.19 -28.07 2.59
C THR A 240 17.05 -27.09 2.84
N ALA A 241 16.99 -25.99 2.07
CA ALA A 241 15.87 -25.05 2.13
C ALA A 241 14.53 -25.75 1.80
N THR A 242 14.52 -26.71 0.87
CA THR A 242 13.31 -27.48 0.57
C THR A 242 12.77 -28.22 1.79
N GLY A 243 13.63 -28.87 2.59
CA GLY A 243 13.21 -29.52 3.83
C GLY A 243 12.74 -28.52 4.91
N LEU A 244 13.47 -27.42 5.11
CA LEU A 244 13.14 -26.40 6.11
C LEU A 244 11.82 -25.66 5.80
N LEU A 245 11.51 -25.47 4.51
CA LEU A 245 10.33 -24.73 4.06
C LEU A 245 9.03 -25.56 4.08
N VAL A 246 9.09 -26.86 4.41
CA VAL A 246 7.88 -27.69 4.54
C VAL A 246 7.01 -27.26 5.71
N ALA A 247 7.59 -26.98 6.88
CA ALA A 247 6.84 -26.57 8.05
C ALA A 247 6.16 -25.19 7.88
N PRO A 248 6.85 -24.15 7.36
CA PRO A 248 6.19 -22.90 6.95
C PRO A 248 5.09 -23.13 5.90
N GLY A 249 5.32 -24.01 4.91
CA GLY A 249 4.32 -24.35 3.91
C GLY A 249 3.05 -24.98 4.53
N TRP A 250 3.22 -25.87 5.50
CA TRP A 250 2.12 -26.48 6.25
C TRP A 250 1.31 -25.44 7.03
N LEU A 251 1.99 -24.51 7.69
CA LEU A 251 1.34 -23.41 8.40
C LEU A 251 0.50 -22.55 7.45
N LEU A 252 1.08 -22.15 6.31
CA LEU A 252 0.38 -21.35 5.30
C LEU A 252 -0.83 -22.08 4.72
N LEU A 253 -0.72 -23.39 4.46
CA LEU A 253 -1.84 -24.21 4.00
C LEU A 253 -2.99 -24.21 5.01
N ARG A 254 -2.68 -24.41 6.31
CA ARG A 254 -3.71 -24.43 7.37
C ARG A 254 -4.36 -23.07 7.60
N LEU A 255 -3.60 -21.98 7.45
CA LEU A 255 -4.15 -20.63 7.55
C LEU A 255 -5.01 -20.27 6.32
N GLY A 256 -4.70 -20.88 5.17
CA GLY A 256 -5.43 -20.64 3.93
C GLY A 256 -6.72 -21.45 3.76
N LEU A 257 -6.84 -22.57 4.44
CA LEU A 257 -7.99 -23.46 4.34
C LEU A 257 -8.97 -23.29 5.51
N ALA A 258 -10.25 -23.55 5.26
CA ALA A 258 -11.30 -23.46 6.26
C ALA A 258 -11.06 -24.47 7.40
N PRO A 259 -11.22 -24.06 8.67
CA PRO A 259 -11.04 -24.97 9.80
C PRO A 259 -12.10 -26.07 9.84
N GLU A 260 -13.29 -25.80 9.31
CA GLU A 260 -14.44 -26.72 9.24
C GLU A 260 -15.15 -26.55 7.90
N VAL A 261 -15.50 -27.66 7.27
CA VAL A 261 -16.28 -27.77 6.03
C VAL A 261 -17.36 -28.82 6.25
N VAL A 262 -18.58 -28.51 5.84
CA VAL A 262 -19.69 -29.47 5.86
C VAL A 262 -19.71 -30.22 4.54
N ASP A 263 -19.49 -31.54 4.58
CA ASP A 263 -19.62 -32.42 3.42
C ASP A 263 -20.53 -33.61 3.82
N GLY A 264 -21.60 -33.85 3.06
CA GLY A 264 -22.55 -34.94 3.31
C GLY A 264 -23.23 -34.95 4.69
N GLY A 265 -23.36 -33.80 5.37
CA GLY A 265 -23.94 -33.70 6.72
C GLY A 265 -22.95 -33.92 7.88
N THR A 266 -21.65 -34.05 7.57
CA THR A 266 -20.57 -34.21 8.56
C THR A 266 -19.54 -33.09 8.46
N THR A 267 -19.05 -32.58 9.59
CA THR A 267 -18.04 -31.50 9.64
C THR A 267 -16.62 -32.07 9.64
N PHE A 268 -15.78 -31.62 8.70
CA PHE A 268 -14.37 -32.00 8.62
C PHE A 268 -13.46 -30.80 8.36
N PRO A 269 -12.19 -30.82 8.82
CA PRO A 269 -11.22 -29.81 8.40
C PRO A 269 -10.95 -29.88 6.89
N ALA A 270 -10.93 -28.74 6.20
CA ALA A 270 -10.68 -28.67 4.74
C ALA A 270 -9.36 -29.34 4.32
N VAL A 271 -8.33 -29.25 5.17
CA VAL A 271 -7.02 -29.89 4.96
C VAL A 271 -7.14 -31.42 4.85
N ARG A 272 -8.07 -32.04 5.59
CA ARG A 272 -8.31 -33.48 5.53
C ARG A 272 -8.84 -33.86 4.16
N LEU A 273 -9.84 -33.13 3.69
CA LEU A 273 -10.41 -33.37 2.36
C LEU A 273 -9.34 -33.24 1.28
N LEU A 274 -8.39 -32.31 1.40
CA LEU A 274 -7.33 -32.11 0.40
C LEU A 274 -6.24 -33.20 0.39
N LEU A 275 -5.96 -33.84 1.53
CA LEU A 275 -4.81 -34.74 1.69
C LEU A 275 -5.19 -36.20 1.97
N ALA A 276 -6.46 -36.50 2.28
CA ALA A 276 -6.91 -37.82 2.64
C ALA A 276 -8.18 -38.24 1.88
N ALA A 277 -8.28 -39.53 1.56
CA ALA A 277 -9.49 -40.13 1.02
C ALA A 277 -10.60 -40.21 2.10
N HIS A 278 -11.84 -40.36 1.67
CA HIS A 278 -12.99 -40.55 2.57
C HIS A 278 -12.88 -41.91 3.24
N SER A 279 -12.23 -41.95 4.41
CA SER A 279 -12.14 -43.12 5.28
C SER A 279 -12.96 -42.92 6.55
N HIS A 280 -13.59 -43.99 7.06
CA HIS A 280 -14.37 -43.97 8.31
C HIS A 280 -13.52 -43.59 9.55
N VAL A 281 -12.19 -43.81 9.50
CA VAL A 281 -11.25 -43.39 10.54
C VAL A 281 -10.50 -42.14 10.08
N PRO A 282 -10.53 -41.02 10.84
CA PRO A 282 -9.78 -39.83 10.49
C PRO A 282 -8.26 -40.06 10.65
N PRO A 283 -7.44 -39.71 9.65
CA PRO A 283 -5.98 -39.78 9.79
C PRO A 283 -5.50 -38.78 10.85
N SER A 284 -4.48 -39.16 11.62
CA SER A 284 -3.89 -38.25 12.61
C SER A 284 -3.23 -37.03 11.94
N SER A 285 -3.11 -35.91 12.66
CA SER A 285 -2.44 -34.70 12.17
C SER A 285 -1.02 -34.94 11.66
N GLY A 286 -0.31 -35.92 12.24
CA GLY A 286 1.02 -36.35 11.78
C GLY A 286 1.00 -37.01 10.39
N HIS A 287 -0.02 -37.84 10.10
CA HIS A 287 -0.17 -38.44 8.78
C HIS A 287 -0.50 -37.39 7.70
N LEU A 288 -1.37 -36.43 8.01
CA LEU A 288 -1.66 -35.32 7.10
C LEU A 288 -0.41 -34.47 6.82
N PHE A 289 0.38 -34.19 7.85
CA PHE A 289 1.65 -33.48 7.68
C PHE A 289 2.65 -34.25 6.81
N PHE A 290 2.78 -35.58 7.00
CA PHE A 290 3.65 -36.40 6.15
C PHE A 290 3.21 -36.38 4.67
N ARG A 291 1.90 -36.50 4.40
CA ARG A 291 1.37 -36.38 3.03
C ARG A 291 1.65 -35.00 2.43
N TRP A 292 1.53 -33.95 3.24
CA TRP A 292 1.93 -32.60 2.84
C TRP A 292 3.42 -32.49 2.47
N CYS A 293 4.32 -33.12 3.25
CA CYS A 293 5.75 -33.18 2.90
C CYS A 293 5.96 -33.72 1.48
N LEU A 294 5.29 -34.83 1.13
CA LEU A 294 5.39 -35.43 -0.20
C LEU A 294 4.83 -34.51 -1.29
N VAL A 295 3.67 -33.90 -1.05
CA VAL A 295 3.04 -32.96 -2.00
C VAL A 295 3.92 -31.74 -2.25
N GLN A 296 4.40 -31.08 -1.20
CA GLN A 296 5.22 -29.87 -1.34
C GLN A 296 6.57 -30.19 -2.00
N VAL A 297 7.26 -31.25 -1.59
CA VAL A 297 8.54 -31.66 -2.19
C VAL A 297 8.35 -32.06 -3.66
N GLY A 298 7.33 -32.86 -3.96
CA GLY A 298 6.99 -33.24 -5.33
C GLY A 298 6.71 -32.03 -6.23
N LEU A 299 5.92 -31.07 -5.73
CA LEU A 299 5.61 -29.84 -6.46
C LEU A 299 6.87 -28.99 -6.72
N VAL A 300 7.76 -28.85 -5.73
CA VAL A 300 9.06 -28.16 -5.89
C VAL A 300 9.91 -28.81 -6.99
N LEU A 301 9.99 -30.15 -7.01
CA LEU A 301 10.77 -30.89 -7.99
C LEU A 301 10.20 -30.74 -9.41
N VAL A 302 8.88 -30.83 -9.56
CA VAL A 302 8.19 -30.62 -10.84
C VAL A 302 8.42 -29.20 -11.37
N LEU A 303 8.25 -28.18 -10.52
CA LEU A 303 8.51 -26.79 -10.90
C LEU A 303 9.98 -26.58 -11.27
N ALA A 304 10.92 -27.16 -10.50
CA ALA A 304 12.34 -27.09 -10.78
C ALA A 304 12.72 -27.75 -12.11
N ALA A 305 12.11 -28.90 -12.44
CA ALA A 305 12.31 -29.60 -13.71
C ALA A 305 11.80 -28.78 -14.91
N GLY A 306 10.59 -28.22 -14.81
CA GLY A 306 10.04 -27.31 -15.83
C GLY A 306 10.92 -26.08 -16.03
N GLN A 307 11.37 -25.47 -14.93
CA GLN A 307 12.28 -24.33 -14.96
C GLN A 307 13.65 -24.66 -15.56
N LEU A 308 14.23 -25.82 -15.24
CA LEU A 308 15.48 -26.28 -15.83
C LEU A 308 15.37 -26.39 -17.35
N CYS A 309 14.26 -26.94 -17.85
CA CYS A 309 13.97 -27.03 -19.28
C CYS A 309 13.91 -25.62 -19.91
N ALA A 310 13.19 -24.68 -19.30
CA ALA A 310 13.08 -23.30 -19.79
C ALA A 310 14.45 -22.60 -19.86
N LEU A 311 15.26 -22.73 -18.80
CA LEU A 311 16.55 -22.06 -18.69
C LEU A 311 17.62 -22.63 -19.64
N ARG A 312 17.50 -23.89 -20.08
CA ARG A 312 18.41 -24.51 -21.05
C ARG A 312 17.98 -24.29 -22.51
N LEU A 313 16.68 -24.19 -22.80
CA LEU A 313 16.17 -24.01 -24.16
C LEU A 313 16.25 -22.55 -24.67
N VAL A 314 16.28 -21.54 -23.80
CA VAL A 314 16.34 -20.12 -24.22
C VAL A 314 17.78 -19.64 -24.46
N ARG A 315 18.19 -19.59 -25.75
CA ARG A 315 19.51 -19.13 -26.26
C ARG A 315 19.97 -17.78 -25.68
N ARG A 316 21.28 -17.56 -25.59
CA ARG A 316 21.91 -16.24 -25.39
C ARG A 316 21.79 -15.42 -26.68
N ALA A 317 21.29 -14.19 -26.61
CA ALA A 317 21.59 -13.18 -27.62
C ALA A 317 22.97 -12.57 -27.29
N PRO A 318 23.80 -12.24 -28.29
CA PRO A 318 25.01 -11.45 -28.06
C PRO A 318 24.62 -10.09 -27.47
N ALA A 319 25.45 -9.60 -26.54
CA ALA A 319 25.28 -8.28 -25.97
C ALA A 319 25.56 -7.23 -27.05
N GLU A 320 24.53 -6.48 -27.47
CA GLU A 320 24.70 -5.29 -28.29
C GLU A 320 25.32 -4.16 -27.44
N GLY A 321 26.50 -3.72 -27.87
CA GLY A 321 26.97 -2.33 -27.84
C GLY A 321 26.89 -1.57 -26.52
N ALA A 322 27.91 -1.73 -25.67
CA ALA A 322 28.29 -0.69 -24.73
C ALA A 322 29.08 0.38 -25.51
N GLY A 323 28.40 1.47 -25.89
CA GLY A 323 29.03 2.64 -26.47
C GLY A 323 29.94 3.36 -25.47
N GLU A 324 31.13 3.68 -25.95
CA GLU A 324 32.17 4.51 -25.33
C GLU A 324 31.70 5.95 -25.08
N GLY A 325 32.39 6.62 -24.14
CA GLY A 325 32.45 8.08 -24.07
C GLY A 325 32.15 8.66 -22.70
N ALA A 326 33.11 8.58 -21.77
CA ALA A 326 33.13 9.43 -20.57
C ALA A 326 34.28 10.44 -20.71
N PRO A 327 34.02 11.76 -20.69
CA PRO A 327 35.08 12.76 -20.65
C PRO A 327 35.59 12.96 -19.22
N ALA A 328 36.88 13.32 -19.12
CA ALA A 328 37.62 13.61 -17.90
C ALA A 328 37.08 14.85 -17.15
N PRO A 329 37.29 14.96 -15.84
CA PRO A 329 36.83 16.12 -15.06
C PRO A 329 37.73 17.33 -15.34
N ALA A 330 37.11 18.43 -15.77
CA ALA A 330 37.72 19.75 -15.80
C ALA A 330 37.66 20.40 -14.40
N GLU A 331 38.70 21.18 -14.11
CA GLU A 331 38.98 21.87 -12.86
C GLU A 331 37.86 22.85 -12.46
N GLU A 332 37.60 22.91 -11.14
CA GLU A 332 36.70 23.88 -10.51
C GLU A 332 37.29 25.28 -10.61
N GLU A 333 36.79 26.06 -11.57
CA GLU A 333 37.00 27.50 -11.62
C GLU A 333 35.91 28.21 -10.81
N SER A 334 36.37 28.91 -9.77
CA SER A 334 35.64 29.80 -8.88
C SER A 334 34.75 30.80 -9.63
N THR A 335 33.49 30.94 -9.22
CA THR A 335 32.61 32.05 -9.63
C THR A 335 32.04 32.81 -8.42
N PRO A 336 31.71 34.09 -8.61
CA PRO A 336 31.87 35.12 -7.60
C PRO A 336 30.68 35.24 -6.64
N ALA A 337 30.98 35.76 -5.45
CA ALA A 337 30.00 36.31 -4.55
C ALA A 337 29.35 37.56 -5.15
N LEU A 338 28.03 37.54 -5.34
CA LEU A 338 27.18 38.72 -5.57
C LEU A 338 25.74 38.42 -5.08
N PRO A 339 24.92 39.45 -4.81
CA PRO A 339 25.02 40.35 -3.68
C PRO A 339 23.81 40.17 -2.76
N GLY A 340 23.85 40.82 -1.59
CA GLY A 340 22.73 40.89 -0.66
C GLY A 340 21.43 41.30 -1.35
N GLY A 341 20.40 40.45 -1.24
CA GLY A 341 19.08 40.68 -1.81
C GLY A 341 18.00 40.59 -0.74
N GLY A 342 17.64 41.75 -0.20
CA GLY A 342 16.31 42.12 0.28
C GLY A 342 15.50 41.09 1.07
N ARG A 343 15.48 41.25 2.40
CA ARG A 343 14.48 40.64 3.29
C ARG A 343 13.04 40.98 2.83
N PRO A 344 12.17 40.03 2.45
CA PRO A 344 10.74 40.29 2.36
C PRO A 344 10.15 40.20 3.77
N LYS A 345 10.33 41.26 4.56
CA LYS A 345 10.01 41.30 6.00
C LYS A 345 8.51 41.44 6.34
N THR A 346 7.57 41.15 5.43
CA THR A 346 6.14 41.47 5.66
C THR A 346 5.08 40.43 5.22
N ARG A 347 5.44 39.33 4.55
CA ARG A 347 4.42 38.37 4.02
C ARG A 347 3.80 37.43 5.07
N LEU A 348 4.57 36.96 6.06
CA LEU A 348 4.05 35.98 7.05
C LEU A 348 3.07 36.58 8.06
N GLY A 349 3.24 37.85 8.47
CA GLY A 349 2.28 38.51 9.35
C GLY A 349 0.89 38.64 8.70
N ARG A 350 0.86 38.96 7.40
CA ARG A 350 -0.39 38.95 6.61
C ARG A 350 -0.97 37.54 6.49
N ALA A 351 -0.14 36.52 6.33
CA ALA A 351 -0.60 35.13 6.29
C ALA A 351 -1.27 34.73 7.62
N TYR A 352 -0.65 35.00 8.77
CA TYR A 352 -1.27 34.74 10.08
C TYR A 352 -2.61 35.47 10.23
N PHE A 353 -2.66 36.75 9.83
CA PHE A 353 -3.91 37.53 9.89
C PHE A 353 -5.02 36.89 9.04
N ILE A 354 -4.75 36.56 7.78
CA ILE A 354 -5.73 35.91 6.90
C ILE A 354 -6.15 34.56 7.48
N LEU A 355 -5.19 33.77 7.96
CA LEU A 355 -5.46 32.46 8.55
C LEU A 355 -6.31 32.57 9.83
N THR A 356 -6.12 33.62 10.66
CA THR A 356 -6.98 33.85 11.83
C THR A 356 -8.44 34.03 11.42
N PHE A 357 -8.73 34.87 10.43
CA PHE A 357 -10.11 35.11 10.00
C PHE A 357 -10.72 33.92 9.27
N VAL A 358 -9.96 33.24 8.40
CA VAL A 358 -10.42 32.00 7.76
C VAL A 358 -10.71 30.93 8.81
N TYR A 359 -9.84 30.78 9.80
CA TYR A 359 -10.02 29.80 10.86
C TYR A 359 -11.18 30.17 11.79
N ALA A 360 -11.34 31.44 12.16
CA ALA A 360 -12.50 31.91 12.94
C ALA A 360 -13.82 31.64 12.21
N PHE A 361 -13.85 31.89 10.89
CA PHE A 361 -15.00 31.55 10.06
C PHE A 361 -15.29 30.05 10.07
N LEU A 362 -14.27 29.20 9.90
CA LEU A 362 -14.42 27.74 9.95
C LEU A 362 -14.88 27.25 11.33
N ALA A 363 -14.41 27.86 12.42
CA ALA A 363 -14.83 27.53 13.77
C ALA A 363 -16.31 27.87 13.99
N VAL A 364 -16.74 29.09 13.64
CA VAL A 364 -18.15 29.48 13.68
C VAL A 364 -19.00 28.57 12.80
N TYR A 365 -18.57 28.33 11.56
CA TYR A 365 -19.29 27.46 10.63
C TYR A 365 -19.44 26.03 11.18
N GLY A 366 -18.34 25.41 11.64
CA GLY A 366 -18.33 24.06 12.20
C GLY A 366 -19.23 23.90 13.43
N SER A 367 -19.32 24.92 14.26
CA SER A 367 -20.19 24.93 15.45
C SER A 367 -21.68 25.11 15.12
N LEU A 368 -22.04 25.54 13.90
CA LEU A 368 -23.43 25.80 13.48
C LEU A 368 -24.02 24.77 12.50
N ILE A 369 -23.20 23.94 11.84
CA ILE A 369 -23.67 22.80 11.03
C ILE A 369 -24.63 21.94 11.88
N PRO A 370 -25.79 21.44 11.41
CA PRO A 370 -26.25 21.32 10.03
C PRO A 370 -26.86 22.57 9.41
N LEU A 371 -26.82 23.73 10.07
CA LEU A 371 -27.43 24.99 9.61
C LEU A 371 -28.96 24.94 9.48
N ASP A 372 -29.64 24.12 10.28
CA ASP A 372 -31.11 24.10 10.36
C ASP A 372 -31.60 25.27 11.22
N PHE A 373 -31.80 26.44 10.60
CA PHE A 373 -32.16 27.66 11.32
C PHE A 373 -33.65 27.66 11.72
N HIS A 374 -33.90 27.73 13.03
CA HIS A 374 -35.23 27.92 13.61
C HIS A 374 -35.28 29.27 14.32
N PRO A 375 -36.07 30.24 13.83
CA PRO A 375 -36.15 31.55 14.44
C PRO A 375 -36.74 31.44 15.85
N ARG A 376 -36.07 32.10 16.81
CA ARG A 376 -36.55 32.27 18.19
C ARG A 376 -36.58 33.76 18.56
N PRO A 377 -37.52 34.21 19.39
CA PRO A 377 -37.45 35.54 19.98
C PRO A 377 -36.14 35.71 20.78
N VAL A 378 -35.50 36.88 20.66
CA VAL A 378 -34.20 37.13 21.29
C VAL A 378 -34.31 37.08 22.82
N GLU A 379 -35.43 37.53 23.37
CA GLU A 379 -35.72 37.53 24.80
C GLU A 379 -35.78 36.09 25.34
N GLU A 380 -36.44 35.19 24.62
CA GLU A 380 -36.52 33.77 24.97
C GLU A 380 -35.15 33.09 24.85
N ALA A 381 -34.42 33.37 23.77
CA ALA A 381 -33.06 32.84 23.58
C ALA A 381 -32.13 33.30 24.72
N LEU A 382 -32.22 34.56 25.15
CA LEU A 382 -31.44 35.10 26.26
C LEU A 382 -31.80 34.42 27.59
N GLU A 383 -33.08 34.19 27.86
CA GLU A 383 -33.52 33.49 29.07
C GLU A 383 -33.01 32.04 29.12
N VAL A 384 -33.07 31.33 27.99
CA VAL A 384 -32.54 29.97 27.86
C VAL A 384 -31.02 29.96 28.01
N PHE A 385 -30.31 30.89 27.37
CA PHE A 385 -28.85 31.00 27.46
C PHE A 385 -28.36 31.24 28.89
N LEU A 386 -29.05 32.12 29.64
CA LEU A 386 -28.72 32.41 31.04
C LEU A 386 -28.96 31.21 31.98
N ARG A 387 -29.79 30.25 31.57
CA ARG A 387 -30.08 29.00 32.31
C ARG A 387 -29.30 27.79 31.80
N THR A 388 -28.30 27.99 30.95
CA THR A 388 -27.51 26.90 30.36
C THR A 388 -26.89 26.01 31.45
N PRO A 389 -27.12 24.69 31.43
CA PRO A 389 -26.62 23.79 32.46
C PRO A 389 -25.15 23.40 32.24
N TYR A 390 -24.52 22.89 33.29
CA TYR A 390 -23.31 22.08 33.17
C TYR A 390 -23.70 20.66 32.75
N LEU A 391 -23.09 20.13 31.68
CA LEU A 391 -23.25 18.74 31.27
C LEU A 391 -22.34 17.82 32.11
N MET A 392 -22.83 16.63 32.47
CA MET A 392 -22.01 15.61 33.15
C MET A 392 -20.93 15.07 32.18
N LEU A 393 -19.65 15.16 32.56
CA LEU A 393 -18.50 14.69 31.76
C LEU A 393 -18.36 13.15 31.79
N GLN A 394 -19.33 12.44 31.20
CA GLN A 394 -19.18 11.02 30.86
C GLN A 394 -18.22 10.85 29.68
N VAL A 395 -17.72 9.62 29.43
CA VAL A 395 -16.66 9.35 28.44
C VAL A 395 -16.94 9.96 27.05
N GLY A 396 -18.19 9.91 26.56
CA GLY A 396 -18.60 10.56 25.31
C GLY A 396 -18.45 12.09 25.32
N ASN A 397 -18.91 12.75 26.39
CA ASN A 397 -18.80 14.21 26.56
C ASN A 397 -17.35 14.70 26.77
N ARG A 398 -16.37 13.82 26.99
CA ARG A 398 -14.94 14.21 27.09
C ARG A 398 -14.35 14.53 25.71
N ALA A 399 -14.73 13.77 24.69
CA ALA A 399 -14.28 14.02 23.33
C ALA A 399 -14.79 15.39 22.84
N ASP A 400 -16.05 15.71 23.12
CA ASP A 400 -16.65 17.03 22.83
C ASP A 400 -15.90 18.18 23.53
N PHE A 401 -15.64 18.02 24.84
CA PHE A 401 -14.86 19.00 25.59
C PHE A 401 -13.47 19.22 24.97
N VAL A 402 -12.77 18.14 24.59
CA VAL A 402 -11.45 18.25 23.97
C VAL A 402 -11.53 18.82 22.55
N ALA A 403 -12.59 18.52 21.78
CA ALA A 403 -12.81 19.09 20.46
C ALA A 403 -12.97 20.62 20.54
N ASN A 404 -13.78 21.13 21.48
CA ASN A 404 -13.98 22.56 21.71
C ASN A 404 -12.71 23.26 22.23
N LEU A 405 -11.95 22.60 23.11
CA LEU A 405 -10.61 23.05 23.53
C LEU A 405 -9.67 23.18 22.31
N LEU A 406 -9.57 22.12 21.50
CA LEU A 406 -8.70 22.08 20.32
C LEU A 406 -9.14 23.05 19.23
N LEU A 407 -10.42 23.40 19.17
CA LEU A 407 -10.95 24.36 18.22
C LEU A 407 -10.34 25.75 18.46
N PHE A 408 -10.24 26.21 19.71
CA PHE A 408 -9.77 27.56 20.03
C PHE A 408 -8.24 27.70 20.14
N ILE A 409 -7.49 26.60 20.31
CA ILE A 409 -6.02 26.64 20.38
C ILE A 409 -5.40 27.24 19.10
N PRO A 410 -5.69 26.75 17.88
CA PRO A 410 -5.13 27.33 16.66
C PRO A 410 -5.61 28.77 16.44
N LEU A 411 -6.86 29.08 16.78
CA LEU A 411 -7.43 30.42 16.59
C LEU A 411 -6.61 31.49 17.31
N THR A 412 -6.42 31.34 18.63
CA THR A 412 -5.69 32.34 19.41
C THR A 412 -4.19 32.29 19.17
N PHE A 413 -3.64 31.12 18.83
CA PHE A 413 -2.25 30.99 18.38
C PHE A 413 -2.00 31.84 17.11
N LEU A 414 -2.86 31.71 16.10
CA LEU A 414 -2.78 32.46 14.86
C LEU A 414 -3.01 33.96 15.09
N ALA A 415 -4.00 34.32 15.91
CA ALA A 415 -4.29 35.71 16.25
C ALA A 415 -3.10 36.40 16.94
N MET A 416 -2.48 35.72 17.90
CA MET A 416 -1.23 36.18 18.52
C MET A 416 -0.10 36.29 17.50
N GLY A 417 -0.01 35.38 16.53
CA GLY A 417 0.97 35.46 15.44
C GLY A 417 0.74 36.58 14.44
N ALA A 418 -0.50 36.99 14.24
CA ALA A 418 -0.86 38.14 13.42
C ALA A 418 -0.50 39.46 14.10
N LEU A 419 -0.71 39.53 15.43
CA LEU A 419 -0.61 40.77 16.20
C LEU A 419 0.79 41.02 16.82
N THR A 420 1.53 39.97 17.14
CA THR A 420 2.87 40.12 17.73
C THR A 420 3.93 40.35 16.65
N ARG A 421 4.66 41.47 16.76
CA ARG A 421 5.81 41.80 15.89
C ARG A 421 7.12 41.53 16.64
N GLU A 422 8.22 41.33 15.89
CA GLU A 422 9.55 41.00 16.47
C GLU A 422 10.05 42.02 17.53
N ASN A 423 9.47 43.23 17.62
CA ASN A 423 9.91 44.30 18.53
C ASN A 423 8.86 44.77 19.57
N THR A 424 7.70 44.11 19.72
CA THR A 424 6.64 44.52 20.66
C THR A 424 6.84 43.89 22.05
N ARG A 425 7.87 44.31 22.80
CA ARG A 425 8.08 43.86 24.19
C ARG A 425 7.12 44.53 25.20
N GLY A 426 6.81 45.81 25.03
CA GLY A 426 5.97 46.57 25.98
C GLY A 426 4.45 46.34 25.85
N GLY A 427 3.93 46.06 24.65
CA GLY A 427 2.49 45.88 24.40
C GLY A 427 1.99 44.42 24.42
N ARG A 428 2.87 43.45 24.71
CA ARG A 428 2.56 42.02 24.55
C ARG A 428 1.44 41.53 25.48
N TRP A 429 1.42 42.01 26.73
CA TRP A 429 0.39 41.63 27.71
C TRP A 429 -0.98 42.23 27.38
N LEU A 430 -1.00 43.46 26.83
CA LEU A 430 -2.24 44.05 26.32
C LEU A 430 -2.79 43.21 25.14
N LEU A 431 -1.94 42.73 24.24
CA LEU A 431 -2.36 41.84 23.16
C LEU A 431 -2.90 40.50 23.68
N VAL A 432 -2.29 39.93 24.73
CA VAL A 432 -2.82 38.72 25.39
C VAL A 432 -4.23 38.97 25.93
N LEU A 433 -4.45 40.08 26.63
CA LEU A 433 -5.76 40.45 27.15
C LEU A 433 -6.79 40.65 26.03
N LEU A 434 -6.43 41.35 24.95
CA LEU A 434 -7.32 41.59 23.81
C LEU A 434 -7.67 40.30 23.06
N VAL A 435 -6.71 39.41 22.83
CA VAL A 435 -6.97 38.13 22.16
C VAL A 435 -7.82 37.22 23.05
N MET A 436 -7.56 37.17 24.36
CA MET A 436 -8.42 36.43 25.29
C MET A 436 -9.84 36.99 25.32
N ALA A 437 -10.00 38.30 25.44
CA ALA A 437 -11.33 38.93 25.44
C ALA A 437 -12.08 38.66 24.12
N GLY A 438 -11.39 38.76 22.98
CA GLY A 438 -11.96 38.42 21.67
C GLY A 438 -12.38 36.96 21.57
N ALA A 439 -11.59 36.03 22.11
CA ALA A 439 -11.94 34.61 22.14
C ALA A 439 -13.16 34.34 23.04
N VAL A 440 -13.23 34.94 24.23
CA VAL A 440 -14.40 34.81 25.12
C VAL A 440 -15.66 35.35 24.45
N ILE A 441 -15.58 36.52 23.81
CA ILE A 441 -16.72 37.10 23.09
C ILE A 441 -17.16 36.19 21.93
N LEU A 442 -16.21 35.63 21.18
CA LEU A 442 -16.53 34.72 20.09
C LEU A 442 -17.19 33.44 20.60
N SER A 443 -16.66 32.84 21.67
CA SER A 443 -17.20 31.65 22.32
C SER A 443 -18.65 31.84 22.76
N LEU A 444 -18.91 32.92 23.52
CA LEU A 444 -20.28 33.29 23.92
C LEU A 444 -21.19 33.54 22.71
N GLY A 445 -20.68 34.16 21.66
CA GLY A 445 -21.42 34.42 20.43
C GLY A 445 -21.78 33.15 19.65
N ILE A 446 -20.87 32.18 19.59
CA ILE A 446 -21.10 30.88 18.94
C ILE A 446 -22.19 30.10 19.69
N GLU A 447 -22.04 29.97 21.01
CA GLU A 447 -23.00 29.24 21.85
C GLU A 447 -24.38 29.91 21.84
N PHE A 448 -24.44 31.25 21.93
CA PHE A 448 -25.70 31.95 21.79
C PHE A 448 -26.34 31.73 20.41
N ALA A 449 -25.55 31.71 19.33
CA ALA A 449 -26.05 31.45 17.99
C ALA A 449 -26.60 30.03 17.84
N GLN A 450 -26.02 29.02 18.50
CA GLN A 450 -26.48 27.62 18.43
C GLN A 450 -27.93 27.42 18.90
N LEU A 451 -28.48 28.30 19.75
CA LEU A 451 -29.90 28.25 20.15
C LEU A 451 -30.87 28.35 18.98
N PHE A 452 -30.43 28.97 17.88
CA PHE A 452 -31.20 29.13 16.66
C PHE A 452 -31.00 27.96 15.68
N PHE A 453 -30.16 26.97 15.99
CA PHE A 453 -29.82 25.86 15.09
C PHE A 453 -29.99 24.47 15.75
N PRO A 454 -31.22 24.03 16.07
CA PRO A 454 -31.44 22.65 16.53
C PRO A 454 -30.90 21.64 15.48
N PRO A 455 -30.36 20.47 15.87
CA PRO A 455 -30.33 19.85 17.21
C PRO A 455 -29.15 20.31 18.10
N ARG A 456 -28.47 21.43 17.80
CA ARG A 456 -27.35 21.91 18.63
C ARG A 456 -27.79 22.20 20.07
N THR A 457 -26.95 21.80 21.00
CA THR A 457 -27.15 21.97 22.44
C THR A 457 -26.10 22.92 22.99
N VAL A 458 -26.53 23.90 23.77
CA VAL A 458 -25.64 24.85 24.44
C VAL A 458 -25.12 24.30 25.76
N SER A 459 -23.88 24.66 26.13
CA SER A 459 -23.22 24.10 27.30
C SER A 459 -22.20 25.06 27.92
N LEU A 460 -22.21 25.17 29.26
CA LEU A 460 -21.15 25.88 29.97
C LEU A 460 -19.79 25.18 29.85
N ASN A 461 -19.76 23.86 29.66
CA ASN A 461 -18.50 23.13 29.49
C ASN A 461 -17.80 23.53 28.19
N ASP A 462 -18.56 23.85 27.15
CA ASP A 462 -18.03 24.20 25.84
C ASP A 462 -17.41 25.59 25.88
N ILE A 463 -18.10 26.55 26.50
CA ILE A 463 -17.54 27.89 26.77
C ILE A 463 -16.23 27.78 27.58
N LEU A 464 -16.22 26.96 28.64
CA LEU A 464 -15.02 26.75 29.45
C LEU A 464 -13.89 26.09 28.65
N ALA A 465 -14.20 25.09 27.82
CA ALA A 465 -13.26 24.42 26.95
C ALA A 465 -12.64 25.40 25.95
N GLU A 466 -13.46 26.17 25.25
CA GLU A 466 -13.02 27.17 24.28
C GLU A 466 -12.16 28.26 24.94
N CYS A 467 -12.53 28.73 26.13
CA CYS A 467 -11.73 29.68 26.91
C CYS A 467 -10.39 29.10 27.37
N ALA A 468 -10.38 27.84 27.84
CA ALA A 468 -9.14 27.14 28.19
C ALA A 468 -8.26 26.93 26.95
N GLY A 469 -8.86 26.56 25.82
CA GLY A 469 -8.19 26.38 24.54
C GLY A 469 -7.57 27.68 24.04
N ALA A 470 -8.29 28.79 24.18
CA ALA A 470 -7.80 30.13 23.90
C ALA A 470 -6.55 30.47 24.71
N ALA A 471 -6.55 30.19 26.02
CA ALA A 471 -5.41 30.41 26.89
C ALA A 471 -4.21 29.53 26.49
N VAL A 472 -4.44 28.25 26.21
CA VAL A 472 -3.41 27.30 25.75
C VAL A 472 -2.81 27.77 24.42
N GLY A 473 -3.62 28.21 23.45
CA GLY A 473 -3.17 28.72 22.17
C GLY A 473 -2.28 29.96 22.29
N ILE A 474 -2.62 30.88 23.20
CA ILE A 474 -1.76 32.02 23.53
C ILE A 474 -0.45 31.54 24.12
N VAL A 475 -0.47 30.70 25.17
CA VAL A 475 0.76 30.18 25.81
C VAL A 475 1.63 29.46 24.79
N ALA A 476 1.04 28.65 23.91
CA ALA A 476 1.74 27.95 22.83
C ALA A 476 2.41 28.94 21.86
N TRP A 477 1.76 30.05 21.51
CA TRP A 477 2.39 31.10 20.70
C TRP A 477 3.55 31.74 21.46
N LEU A 478 3.37 32.06 22.74
CA LEU A 478 4.39 32.71 23.54
C LEU A 478 5.65 31.83 23.68
N ALA A 479 5.47 30.50 23.79
CA ALA A 479 6.56 29.52 23.95
C ALA A 479 7.19 29.08 22.62
N LEU A 480 6.38 28.86 21.58
CA LEU A 480 6.80 28.19 20.35
C LEU A 480 6.64 29.04 19.08
N GLY A 481 5.91 30.15 19.12
CA GLY A 481 5.54 30.96 17.96
C GLY A 481 6.74 31.43 17.13
N GLY A 482 7.84 31.80 17.78
CA GLY A 482 9.10 32.15 17.09
C GLY A 482 9.72 30.96 16.35
N ARG A 483 9.74 29.78 16.96
CA ARG A 483 10.28 28.54 16.37
C ARG A 483 9.40 28.07 15.21
N ILE A 484 8.08 28.09 15.39
CA ILE A 484 7.09 27.73 14.35
C ILE A 484 7.16 28.70 13.17
N THR A 485 7.29 30.00 13.44
CA THR A 485 7.45 31.00 12.37
C THR A 485 8.76 30.83 11.61
N ALA A 486 9.86 30.50 12.30
CA ALA A 486 11.13 30.18 11.66
C ALA A 486 11.03 28.89 10.82
N TRP A 487 10.27 27.91 11.30
CA TRP A 487 9.95 26.69 10.55
C TRP A 487 9.15 27.04 9.28
N TRP A 488 8.03 27.76 9.35
CA TRP A 488 7.27 28.18 8.16
C TRP A 488 8.11 28.96 7.15
N ARG A 489 8.98 29.87 7.63
CA ARG A 489 9.95 30.56 6.76
C ARG A 489 10.86 29.57 6.03
N GLY A 490 11.36 28.55 6.71
CA GLY A 490 12.20 27.50 6.13
C GLY A 490 11.50 26.73 5.00
N LEU A 491 10.19 26.51 5.10
CA LEU A 491 9.40 25.87 4.03
C LEU A 491 9.20 26.78 2.82
N LEU A 492 9.11 28.09 3.03
CA LEU A 492 8.87 29.06 1.95
C LEU A 492 10.14 29.48 1.20
N HIS A 493 11.31 29.35 1.82
CA HIS A 493 12.60 29.70 1.20
C HIS A 493 13.24 28.50 0.48
N ARG A 494 13.99 28.76 -0.58
CA ARG A 494 14.77 27.74 -1.31
C ARG A 494 15.94 27.27 -0.42
N ARG A 495 15.74 26.16 0.31
CA ARG A 495 16.78 25.40 1.01
C ARG A 495 17.24 24.20 0.17
N GLY A 496 18.32 23.53 0.58
CA GLY A 496 18.69 22.25 -0.01
C GLY A 496 17.53 21.25 0.10
N SER A 497 17.31 20.44 -0.93
CA SER A 497 16.22 19.43 -0.99
C SER A 497 16.17 18.55 0.27
N ARG A 498 17.34 18.19 0.81
CA ARG A 498 17.50 17.41 2.03
C ARG A 498 16.90 18.11 3.28
N GLU A 499 17.15 19.40 3.45
CA GLU A 499 16.66 20.16 4.60
C GLU A 499 15.15 20.36 4.50
N LEU A 500 14.65 20.66 3.30
CA LEU A 500 13.23 20.77 3.04
C LEU A 500 12.51 19.44 3.30
N ALA A 501 13.06 18.31 2.82
CA ALA A 501 12.53 16.98 3.07
C ALA A 501 12.49 16.67 4.57
N ALA A 502 13.60 16.89 5.29
CA ALA A 502 13.65 16.69 6.74
C ALA A 502 12.59 17.51 7.47
N GLN A 503 12.37 18.74 7.02
CA GLN A 503 11.46 19.67 7.64
C GLN A 503 10.00 19.29 7.43
N VAL A 504 9.60 18.97 6.19
CA VAL A 504 8.25 18.49 5.86
C VAL A 504 7.95 17.19 6.62
N LEU A 505 8.91 16.27 6.67
CA LEU A 505 8.75 15.00 7.35
C LEU A 505 8.70 15.13 8.88
N THR A 506 9.41 16.09 9.48
CA THR A 506 9.20 16.43 10.90
C THR A 506 7.77 16.88 11.15
N GLY A 507 7.20 17.69 10.24
CA GLY A 507 5.79 18.08 10.30
C GLY A 507 4.85 16.88 10.18
N TYR A 508 5.13 15.96 9.25
CA TYR A 508 4.39 14.71 9.10
C TYR A 508 4.44 13.85 10.37
N VAL A 509 5.62 13.63 10.96
CA VAL A 509 5.77 12.82 12.19
C VAL A 509 4.98 13.46 13.34
N ALA A 510 5.04 14.79 13.49
CA ALA A 510 4.25 15.49 14.50
C ALA A 510 2.74 15.32 14.26
N ALA A 511 2.27 15.49 13.02
CA ALA A 511 0.87 15.28 12.66
C ALA A 511 0.43 13.82 12.87
N LEU A 512 1.31 12.85 12.58
CA LEU A 512 1.04 11.44 12.82
C LEU A 512 0.88 11.13 14.30
N VAL A 513 1.76 11.65 15.17
CA VAL A 513 1.63 11.46 16.63
C VAL A 513 0.31 12.05 17.11
N LEU A 514 -0.05 13.25 16.67
CA LEU A 514 -1.33 13.87 17.03
C LEU A 514 -2.52 13.04 16.55
N TYR A 515 -2.51 12.59 15.29
CA TYR A 515 -3.57 11.78 14.70
C TYR A 515 -3.73 10.42 15.39
N GLN A 516 -2.64 9.79 15.82
CA GLN A 516 -2.69 8.49 16.48
C GLN A 516 -3.30 8.53 17.89
N LEU A 517 -3.38 9.71 18.49
CA LEU A 517 -4.00 9.95 19.80
C LEU A 517 -5.44 10.49 19.70
N PHE A 518 -5.87 10.91 18.50
CA PHE A 518 -7.23 11.35 18.25
C PHE A 518 -8.23 10.20 18.47
N PRO A 519 -9.41 10.41 19.11
CA PRO A 519 -10.07 11.69 19.44
C PRO A 519 -9.70 12.28 20.82
N TYR A 520 -8.66 11.77 21.50
CA TYR A 520 -8.18 12.24 22.80
C TYR A 520 -9.13 12.02 23.98
N ASP A 521 -9.99 11.01 23.89
CA ASP A 521 -10.84 10.49 24.97
C ASP A 521 -9.99 9.66 25.95
N LEU A 522 -9.14 10.34 26.73
CA LEU A 522 -8.16 9.67 27.58
C LEU A 522 -8.82 8.89 28.73
N VAL A 523 -8.21 7.75 29.07
CA VAL A 523 -8.53 6.94 30.27
C VAL A 523 -8.05 7.68 31.51
N VAL A 524 -8.96 7.98 32.45
CA VAL A 524 -8.66 8.85 33.60
C VAL A 524 -8.55 8.07 34.91
N SER A 525 -9.04 6.83 34.96
CA SER A 525 -9.02 5.99 36.18
C SER A 525 -8.43 4.60 35.96
N ALA A 526 -7.90 4.01 37.04
CA ALA A 526 -7.38 2.64 37.02
C ALA A 526 -8.49 1.60 36.77
N ASP A 527 -9.72 1.90 37.20
CA ASP A 527 -10.88 1.04 36.97
C ASP A 527 -11.28 1.02 35.49
N GLU A 528 -11.30 2.18 34.82
CA GLU A 528 -11.51 2.28 33.36
C GLU A 528 -10.45 1.44 32.62
N MET A 529 -9.17 1.61 32.95
CA MET A 529 -8.06 0.83 32.37
C MET A 529 -8.24 -0.69 32.57
N MET A 530 -8.70 -1.13 33.75
CA MET A 530 -8.92 -2.55 34.03
C MET A 530 -10.08 -3.11 33.19
N VAL A 531 -11.15 -2.34 32.99
CA VAL A 531 -12.25 -2.73 32.10
C VAL A 531 -11.76 -2.91 30.67
N GLU A 532 -10.93 -2.00 30.17
CA GLU A 532 -10.37 -2.09 28.81
C GLU A 532 -9.48 -3.31 28.59
N LEU A 533 -8.61 -3.62 29.55
CA LEU A 533 -7.75 -4.79 29.49
C LEU A 533 -8.59 -6.08 29.48
N ARG A 534 -9.70 -6.13 30.24
CA ARG A 534 -10.64 -7.26 30.23
C ARG A 534 -11.42 -7.38 28.92
N GLN A 535 -11.66 -6.27 28.22
CA GLN A 535 -12.29 -6.25 26.88
C GLN A 535 -11.35 -6.70 25.76
N GLY A 536 -10.09 -7.04 26.06
CA GLY A 536 -9.14 -7.52 25.07
C GLY A 536 -8.66 -6.43 24.09
N LYS A 537 -8.62 -5.17 24.55
CA LYS A 537 -8.08 -4.04 23.76
C LYS A 537 -6.57 -4.11 23.53
N LEU A 538 -5.87 -4.90 24.33
CA LEU A 538 -4.43 -5.19 24.19
C LEU A 538 -4.22 -6.57 23.55
N VAL A 539 -3.72 -6.59 22.31
CA VAL A 539 -3.39 -7.82 21.58
C VAL A 539 -1.88 -8.01 21.54
N LEU A 540 -1.35 -8.83 22.44
CA LEU A 540 0.08 -9.12 22.52
C LEU A 540 0.55 -10.18 21.52
N ALA A 541 -0.29 -11.16 21.21
CA ALA A 541 0.03 -12.24 20.28
C ALA A 541 0.11 -11.67 18.84
N PRO A 542 1.29 -11.69 18.19
CA PRO A 542 1.43 -11.16 16.84
C PRO A 542 0.48 -11.84 15.88
N PHE A 543 -0.16 -11.07 15.02
CA PHE A 543 -1.07 -11.53 13.97
C PHE A 543 -2.36 -12.19 14.48
N ALA A 544 -2.65 -12.12 15.78
CA ALA A 544 -3.90 -12.67 16.33
C ALA A 544 -5.14 -11.88 15.87
N ASP A 545 -4.97 -10.62 15.48
CA ASP A 545 -5.98 -9.70 14.99
C ASP A 545 -6.17 -9.71 13.45
N LEU A 546 -5.49 -10.61 12.72
CA LEU A 546 -5.64 -10.72 11.26
C LEU A 546 -7.09 -11.02 10.83
N HIS A 547 -7.87 -11.68 11.68
CA HIS A 547 -9.28 -11.99 11.46
C HIS A 547 -10.20 -10.77 11.57
N ARG A 548 -9.70 -9.61 12.01
CA ARG A 548 -10.51 -8.40 12.26
C ARG A 548 -10.51 -7.41 11.09
N ALA A 549 -9.57 -7.52 10.15
CA ALA A 549 -9.41 -6.53 9.10
C ALA A 549 -8.86 -7.13 7.80
N SER A 550 -9.14 -6.49 6.67
CA SER A 550 -8.62 -6.92 5.37
C SER A 550 -7.14 -6.62 5.21
N ILE A 551 -6.46 -7.35 4.31
CA ILE A 551 -5.04 -7.12 3.98
C ILE A 551 -4.75 -5.65 3.61
N LEU A 552 -5.69 -4.98 2.96
CA LEU A 552 -5.57 -3.57 2.57
C LEU A 552 -5.43 -2.64 3.79
N VAL A 553 -6.13 -2.94 4.89
CA VAL A 553 -6.00 -2.18 6.14
C VAL A 553 -4.59 -2.32 6.70
N PHE A 554 -4.03 -3.52 6.72
CA PHE A 554 -2.68 -3.74 7.22
C PHE A 554 -1.60 -3.12 6.31
N LEU A 555 -1.79 -3.17 5.00
CA LEU A 555 -0.93 -2.45 4.05
C LEU A 555 -0.98 -0.93 4.28
N LYS A 556 -2.17 -0.37 4.54
CA LYS A 556 -2.35 1.04 4.91
C LYS A 556 -1.61 1.36 6.20
N LYS A 557 -1.74 0.53 7.23
CA LYS A 557 -1.01 0.69 8.52
C LYS A 557 0.50 0.72 8.32
N ALA A 558 1.05 -0.20 7.52
CA ALA A 558 2.49 -0.19 7.19
C ALA A 558 2.88 1.06 6.36
N ALA A 559 2.06 1.46 5.40
CA ALA A 559 2.33 2.60 4.51
C ALA A 559 2.41 3.93 5.27
N VAL A 560 1.58 4.13 6.29
CA VAL A 560 1.57 5.34 7.13
C VAL A 560 2.91 5.58 7.84
N LEU A 561 3.71 4.52 8.09
CA LEU A 561 5.02 4.64 8.75
C LEU A 561 6.20 4.75 7.77
N ILE A 562 5.98 4.64 6.45
CA ILE A 562 7.03 4.84 5.44
C ILE A 562 7.70 6.22 5.57
N PRO A 563 6.97 7.35 5.71
CA PRO A 563 7.61 8.65 5.82
C PRO A 563 8.47 8.79 7.09
N VAL A 564 8.18 8.05 8.17
CA VAL A 564 8.99 8.05 9.41
C VAL A 564 10.38 7.47 9.15
N GLY A 565 10.45 6.33 8.47
CA GLY A 565 11.73 5.73 8.09
C GLY A 565 12.56 6.63 7.18
N TYR A 566 11.88 7.28 6.24
CA TYR A 566 12.50 8.25 5.35
C TYR A 566 13.06 9.44 6.13
N TRP A 567 12.28 9.96 7.08
CA TRP A 567 12.66 11.06 7.96
C TRP A 567 13.94 10.76 8.73
N VAL A 568 14.03 9.56 9.32
CA VAL A 568 15.21 9.12 10.08
C VAL A 568 16.46 9.19 9.23
N VAL A 569 16.40 8.64 8.01
CA VAL A 569 17.56 8.64 7.12
C VAL A 569 17.93 10.06 6.70
N VAL A 570 17.00 10.89 6.26
CA VAL A 570 17.32 12.26 5.81
C VAL A 570 17.94 13.09 6.95
N ARG A 571 17.40 12.97 8.16
CA ARG A 571 17.83 13.77 9.31
C ARG A 571 19.17 13.31 9.89
N TRP A 572 19.44 12.00 9.85
CA TRP A 572 20.62 11.39 10.47
C TRP A 572 21.50 10.55 9.51
N ALA A 573 21.49 10.85 8.19
CA ALA A 573 22.16 10.06 7.13
C ALA A 573 23.67 9.79 7.29
N ARG A 574 24.31 10.28 8.36
CA ARG A 574 25.72 10.04 8.68
C ARG A 574 25.98 8.68 9.33
N TRP A 575 24.93 7.92 9.67
CA TRP A 575 25.08 6.59 10.27
C TRP A 575 25.54 5.57 9.23
N ARG A 576 26.51 4.71 9.60
CA ARG A 576 27.04 3.66 8.70
C ARG A 576 25.96 2.69 8.18
N ARG A 577 24.85 2.52 8.90
CA ARG A 577 23.74 1.62 8.56
C ARG A 577 22.38 2.35 8.67
N PRO A 578 22.05 3.22 7.70
CA PRO A 578 20.88 4.11 7.79
C PRO A 578 19.53 3.36 7.81
N VAL A 579 19.41 2.25 7.07
CA VAL A 579 18.17 1.43 7.07
C VAL A 579 17.97 0.73 8.41
N LEU A 580 19.04 0.26 9.05
CA LEU A 580 18.95 -0.34 10.39
C LEU A 580 18.54 0.71 11.43
N ALA A 581 19.03 1.95 11.31
CA ALA A 581 18.60 3.06 12.14
C ALA A 581 17.10 3.36 11.96
N ALA A 582 16.62 3.36 10.72
CA ALA A 582 15.20 3.55 10.40
C ALA A 582 14.33 2.42 10.99
N LEU A 583 14.78 1.16 10.94
CA LEU A 583 14.10 0.04 11.59
C LEU A 583 14.06 0.22 13.12
N ALA A 584 15.20 0.51 13.75
CA ALA A 584 15.27 0.61 15.21
C ALA A 584 14.49 1.81 15.77
N LEU A 585 14.65 3.00 15.18
CA LEU A 585 13.92 4.20 15.60
C LEU A 585 12.44 4.14 15.19
N GLY A 586 12.14 3.53 14.04
CA GLY A 586 10.78 3.25 13.60
C GLY A 586 10.06 2.33 14.59
N ALA A 587 10.68 1.20 14.97
CA ALA A 587 10.15 0.28 15.96
C ALA A 587 9.93 0.96 17.32
N GLY A 588 10.90 1.77 17.77
CA GLY A 588 10.77 2.55 19.01
C GLY A 588 9.60 3.53 18.98
N LEU A 589 9.42 4.27 17.88
CA LEU A 589 8.30 5.20 17.73
C LEU A 589 6.97 4.46 17.66
N THR A 590 6.86 3.38 16.89
CA THR A 590 5.61 2.62 16.76
C THR A 590 5.24 1.96 18.08
N LEU A 591 6.21 1.41 18.81
CA LEU A 591 5.97 0.89 20.16
C LEU A 591 5.48 1.99 21.11
N ALA A 592 6.11 3.18 21.07
CA ALA A 592 5.66 4.30 21.89
C ALA A 592 4.23 4.75 21.53
N LEU A 593 3.87 4.79 20.24
CA LEU A 593 2.53 5.14 19.80
C LEU A 593 1.48 4.11 20.25
N GLU A 594 1.76 2.82 20.08
CA GLU A 594 0.86 1.74 20.54
C GLU A 594 0.67 1.75 22.07
N LEU A 595 1.73 2.07 22.82
CA LEU A 595 1.65 2.23 24.28
C LEU A 595 0.85 3.48 24.69
N LEU A 596 0.99 4.59 23.96
CA LEU A 596 0.18 5.78 24.21
C LEU A 596 -1.29 5.57 23.83
N GLN A 597 -1.57 4.74 22.83
CA GLN A 597 -2.94 4.39 22.45
C GLN A 597 -3.68 3.58 23.52
N LEU A 598 -2.97 2.89 24.42
CA LEU A 598 -3.59 2.29 25.62
C LEU A 598 -4.22 3.33 26.55
N LEU A 599 -3.81 4.59 26.43
CA LEU A 599 -4.38 5.69 27.22
C LEU A 599 -5.62 6.30 26.54
N VAL A 600 -5.97 5.88 25.32
CA VAL A 600 -7.07 6.44 24.51
C VAL A 600 -8.21 5.43 24.47
N TYR A 601 -9.36 5.78 25.05
CA TYR A 601 -10.43 4.84 25.33
C TYR A 601 -10.99 4.18 24.07
N THR A 602 -11.13 4.91 22.97
CA THR A 602 -11.63 4.39 21.68
C THR A 602 -10.64 3.51 20.90
N ARG A 603 -9.36 3.42 21.31
CA ARG A 603 -8.31 2.76 20.51
C ARG A 603 -7.98 1.35 20.99
N TYR A 604 -7.37 0.57 20.10
CA TYR A 604 -6.83 -0.75 20.34
C TYR A 604 -5.33 -0.72 20.15
N SER A 605 -4.60 -1.48 20.97
CA SER A 605 -3.15 -1.62 20.83
C SER A 605 -2.80 -3.04 20.42
N SER A 606 -2.00 -3.18 19.37
CA SER A 606 -1.67 -4.47 18.76
C SER A 606 -0.18 -4.61 18.50
N SER A 607 0.40 -5.76 18.89
CA SER A 607 1.78 -6.08 18.53
C SER A 607 1.97 -6.26 17.01
N THR A 608 0.90 -6.58 16.28
CA THR A 608 0.89 -6.61 14.81
C THR A 608 1.20 -5.23 14.22
N ASP A 609 0.65 -4.17 14.81
CA ASP A 609 0.83 -2.81 14.32
C ASP A 609 2.25 -2.29 14.58
N VAL A 610 2.88 -2.71 15.69
CA VAL A 610 4.32 -2.49 15.93
C VAL A 610 5.17 -3.14 14.84
N ILE A 611 4.88 -4.39 14.47
CA ILE A 611 5.62 -5.11 13.43
C ILE A 611 5.43 -4.43 12.08
N LEU A 612 4.19 -4.14 11.69
CA LEU A 612 3.89 -3.50 10.40
C LEU A 612 4.46 -2.09 10.31
N GLY A 613 4.37 -1.31 11.39
CA GLY A 613 4.96 0.02 11.46
C GLY A 613 6.49 -0.01 11.37
N THR A 614 7.13 -1.00 12.00
CA THR A 614 8.58 -1.24 11.88
C THR A 614 8.98 -1.54 10.44
N TRP A 615 8.23 -2.43 9.76
CA TRP A 615 8.45 -2.74 8.35
C TRP A 615 8.27 -1.51 7.45
N GLY A 616 7.22 -0.72 7.68
CA GLY A 616 6.98 0.55 7.00
C GLY A 616 8.16 1.51 7.14
N ALA A 617 8.68 1.69 8.35
CA ALA A 617 9.86 2.53 8.59
C ALA A 617 11.12 1.97 7.91
N GLY A 618 11.33 0.65 7.90
CA GLY A 618 12.42 0.03 7.15
C GLY A 618 12.34 0.33 5.65
N MET A 619 11.15 0.21 5.06
CA MET A 619 10.89 0.55 3.66
C MET A 619 11.16 2.03 3.38
N GLY A 620 10.71 2.93 4.25
CA GLY A 620 11.00 4.36 4.18
C GLY A 620 12.48 4.69 4.17
N GLY A 621 13.26 4.05 5.05
CA GLY A 621 14.70 4.22 5.09
C GLY A 621 15.40 3.71 3.83
N ALA A 622 14.94 2.57 3.29
CA ALA A 622 15.43 2.06 2.02
C ALA A 622 15.12 3.02 0.86
N LEU A 623 13.90 3.57 0.79
CA LEU A 623 13.52 4.56 -0.22
C LEU A 623 14.37 5.83 -0.13
N ALA A 624 14.64 6.34 1.07
CA ALA A 624 15.47 7.54 1.26
C ALA A 624 16.92 7.34 0.78
N THR A 625 17.47 6.14 0.95
CA THR A 625 18.84 5.79 0.54
C THR A 625 18.97 5.42 -0.94
N GLN A 626 17.90 4.94 -1.57
CA GLN A 626 17.90 4.56 -2.99
C GLN A 626 17.45 5.69 -3.91
N PHE A 627 16.47 6.48 -3.47
CA PHE A 627 15.77 7.49 -4.28
C PHE A 627 15.76 8.87 -3.63
N GLY A 628 16.11 9.01 -2.35
CA GLY A 628 15.97 10.30 -1.65
C GLY A 628 17.19 11.22 -1.74
N PRO A 629 17.15 12.37 -1.05
CA PRO A 629 18.30 13.27 -0.90
C PRO A 629 19.53 12.64 -0.23
N ALA A 630 19.38 11.48 0.40
CA ALA A 630 20.47 10.72 0.99
C ALA A 630 21.04 9.64 0.04
N ALA A 631 20.55 9.57 -1.21
CA ALA A 631 21.05 8.63 -2.19
C ALA A 631 22.48 9.00 -2.62
N THR A 632 23.39 8.04 -2.50
CA THR A 632 24.81 8.21 -2.86
C THR A 632 25.12 7.82 -4.30
N ARG A 633 24.14 7.25 -5.02
CA ARG A 633 24.32 6.76 -6.38
C ARG A 633 23.30 7.39 -7.32
N PRO A 634 23.70 7.85 -8.51
CA PRO A 634 22.78 8.38 -9.50
C PRO A 634 21.76 7.32 -9.92
N LEU A 635 20.54 7.75 -10.21
CA LEU A 635 19.52 6.86 -10.75
C LEU A 635 19.98 6.33 -12.13
N PRO A 636 19.71 5.04 -12.44
CA PRO A 636 20.06 4.48 -13.74
C PRO A 636 19.41 5.30 -14.87
N ARG A 637 20.20 5.83 -15.81
CA ARG A 637 19.69 6.68 -16.92
C ARG A 637 19.30 5.89 -18.19
N GLY A 638 19.41 4.56 -18.17
CA GLY A 638 19.14 3.72 -19.34
C GLY A 638 17.68 3.75 -19.84
N ALA A 639 17.47 3.59 -21.14
CA ALA A 639 16.13 3.51 -21.76
C ALA A 639 15.25 2.42 -21.12
N LEU A 640 15.85 1.30 -20.69
CA LEU A 640 15.17 0.24 -19.96
C LEU A 640 14.59 0.72 -18.62
N TRP A 641 15.33 1.54 -17.87
CA TRP A 641 14.86 2.12 -16.60
C TRP A 641 13.75 3.14 -16.82
N ARG A 642 13.77 3.86 -17.94
CA ARG A 642 12.68 4.78 -18.33
C ARG A 642 11.38 4.02 -18.62
N CYS A 643 11.43 2.95 -19.42
CA CYS A 643 10.26 2.10 -19.68
C CYS A 643 9.73 1.49 -18.39
N PHE A 644 10.62 0.94 -17.57
CA PHE A 644 10.29 0.31 -16.29
C PHE A 644 9.64 1.30 -15.32
N SER A 645 10.25 2.47 -15.10
CA SER A 645 9.65 3.49 -14.24
C SER A 645 8.33 4.01 -14.79
N TRP A 646 8.13 4.08 -16.12
CA TRP A 646 6.85 4.47 -16.70
C TRP A 646 5.75 3.43 -16.46
N GLY A 647 6.04 2.15 -16.68
CA GLY A 647 5.14 1.05 -16.32
C GLY A 647 4.72 1.08 -14.87
N LEU A 648 5.70 1.30 -13.97
CA LEU A 648 5.46 1.43 -12.53
C LEU A 648 4.44 2.50 -12.20
N ARG A 649 4.63 3.68 -12.79
CA ARG A 649 3.72 4.81 -12.62
C ARG A 649 2.33 4.50 -13.17
N LEU A 650 2.24 3.82 -14.32
CA LEU A 650 0.95 3.49 -14.94
C LEU A 650 0.17 2.50 -14.07
N THR A 651 0.81 1.41 -13.67
CA THR A 651 0.18 0.37 -12.85
C THR A 651 -0.20 0.91 -11.47
N ALA A 652 0.62 1.78 -10.87
CA ALA A 652 0.25 2.50 -9.65
C ALA A 652 -0.95 3.43 -9.87
N THR A 653 -1.04 4.12 -11.01
CA THR A 653 -2.18 4.98 -11.36
C THR A 653 -3.47 4.16 -11.45
N VAL A 654 -3.43 3.04 -12.19
CA VAL A 654 -4.57 2.12 -12.31
C VAL A 654 -4.96 1.56 -10.95
N ALA A 655 -4.00 1.21 -10.10
CA ALA A 655 -4.25 0.71 -8.76
C ALA A 655 -4.99 1.75 -7.88
N VAL A 656 -4.55 3.02 -7.92
CA VAL A 656 -5.19 4.09 -7.15
C VAL A 656 -6.61 4.35 -7.64
N VAL A 657 -6.83 4.40 -8.97
CA VAL A 657 -8.18 4.54 -9.54
C VAL A 657 -9.06 3.35 -9.15
N SER A 658 -8.53 2.13 -9.23
CA SER A 658 -9.25 0.91 -8.83
C SER A 658 -9.59 0.93 -7.34
N ALA A 659 -8.69 1.42 -6.48
CA ALA A 659 -8.93 1.55 -5.04
C ALA A 659 -10.01 2.59 -4.72
N LEU A 660 -10.06 3.70 -5.48
CA LEU A 660 -11.13 4.71 -5.36
C LEU A 660 -12.49 4.11 -5.74
N LEU A 661 -12.57 3.43 -6.88
CA LEU A 661 -13.79 2.76 -7.33
C LEU A 661 -14.24 1.69 -6.34
N TRP A 662 -13.31 0.83 -5.92
CA TRP A 662 -13.59 -0.24 -4.96
C TRP A 662 -14.07 0.30 -3.61
N GLY A 663 -13.44 1.37 -3.10
CA GLY A 663 -13.79 1.93 -1.80
C GLY A 663 -15.15 2.63 -1.77
N LYS A 664 -15.64 3.11 -2.92
CA LYS A 664 -16.87 3.93 -2.99
C LYS A 664 -18.07 3.20 -3.63
N TRP A 665 -17.85 2.21 -4.50
CA TRP A 665 -18.93 1.54 -5.26
C TRP A 665 -19.20 0.10 -4.83
N GLN A 666 -18.72 -0.34 -3.65
CA GLN A 666 -18.94 -1.71 -3.15
C GLN A 666 -20.15 -1.79 -2.22
N PRO A 667 -21.18 -2.62 -2.49
CA PRO A 667 -21.27 -3.64 -3.54
C PRO A 667 -21.55 -3.04 -4.92
N LEU A 668 -20.99 -3.66 -5.97
CA LEU A 668 -21.12 -3.21 -7.38
C LEU A 668 -22.50 -3.56 -7.99
N GLU A 669 -23.57 -3.34 -7.23
CA GLU A 669 -24.94 -3.53 -7.66
C GLU A 669 -25.44 -2.23 -8.28
N PHE A 670 -25.22 -2.09 -9.59
CA PHE A 670 -25.71 -0.92 -10.31
C PHE A 670 -27.24 -0.87 -10.27
N GLN A 671 -27.78 0.21 -9.72
CA GLN A 671 -29.21 0.48 -9.67
C GLN A 671 -29.48 1.89 -10.20
N TRP A 672 -30.45 2.01 -11.09
CA TRP A 672 -30.88 3.31 -11.57
C TRP A 672 -31.78 3.98 -10.50
N PRO A 673 -31.57 5.27 -10.14
CA PRO A 673 -32.38 5.90 -9.10
C PRO A 673 -33.86 5.98 -9.50
N ASP A 674 -34.75 5.40 -8.68
CA ASP A 674 -36.20 5.40 -8.90
C ASP A 674 -36.80 6.81 -8.92
N GLU A 675 -36.24 7.72 -8.13
CA GLU A 675 -36.65 9.12 -8.04
C GLU A 675 -36.12 10.02 -9.17
N GLY A 676 -35.35 9.44 -10.10
CA GLY A 676 -34.73 10.12 -11.24
C GLY A 676 -33.38 10.76 -10.90
N LEU A 677 -32.50 10.85 -11.91
CA LEU A 677 -31.11 11.33 -11.75
C LEU A 677 -31.03 12.76 -11.21
N ALA A 678 -31.93 13.66 -11.63
CA ALA A 678 -31.92 15.05 -11.20
C ALA A 678 -32.19 15.20 -9.69
N ASN A 679 -33.16 14.47 -9.16
CA ASN A 679 -33.49 14.48 -7.73
C ASN A 679 -32.38 13.81 -6.91
N ALA A 680 -31.84 12.70 -7.40
CA ALA A 680 -30.74 12.02 -6.74
C ALA A 680 -29.49 12.90 -6.66
N LEU A 681 -29.14 13.63 -7.74
CA LEU A 681 -28.06 14.62 -7.72
C LEU A 681 -28.37 15.82 -6.83
N ALA A 682 -29.62 16.30 -6.78
CA ALA A 682 -30.00 17.40 -5.89
C ALA A 682 -29.75 17.07 -4.41
N LYS A 683 -29.97 15.81 -4.00
CA LYS A 683 -29.68 15.34 -2.63
C LYS A 683 -28.19 15.29 -2.29
N THR A 684 -27.30 15.31 -3.28
CA THR A 684 -25.83 15.34 -3.06
C THR A 684 -25.35 16.75 -2.70
N VAL A 685 -26.08 17.78 -3.12
CA VAL A 685 -25.78 19.19 -2.86
C VAL A 685 -26.39 19.58 -1.52
N GLN A 686 -25.81 19.06 -0.44
CA GLN A 686 -26.13 19.45 0.93
C GLN A 686 -25.17 20.51 1.44
N VAL A 687 -25.42 20.98 2.66
CA VAL A 687 -24.49 21.83 3.41
C VAL A 687 -23.12 21.14 3.49
N PRO A 688 -22.01 21.82 3.16
CA PRO A 688 -20.69 21.21 3.27
C PRO A 688 -20.43 20.67 4.69
N PHE A 689 -19.85 19.48 4.78
CA PHE A 689 -19.60 18.72 6.00
C PHE A 689 -20.84 18.13 6.71
N PHE A 690 -22.01 18.09 6.06
CA PHE A 690 -23.25 17.57 6.66
C PHE A 690 -23.13 16.10 7.12
N TYR A 691 -22.64 15.20 6.27
CA TYR A 691 -22.51 13.79 6.65
C TYR A 691 -21.43 13.57 7.72
N GLN A 692 -20.33 14.31 7.63
CA GLN A 692 -19.21 14.22 8.55
C GLN A 692 -19.60 14.68 9.96
N TYR A 693 -20.61 15.54 10.10
CA TYR A 693 -21.17 15.92 11.40
C TYR A 693 -21.85 14.75 12.13
N TRP A 694 -22.48 13.82 11.40
CA TRP A 694 -23.18 12.68 11.98
C TRP A 694 -22.27 11.46 12.21
N ASN A 695 -21.06 11.47 11.67
CA ASN A 695 -20.08 10.43 11.89
C ASN A 695 -19.32 10.67 13.21
N ALA A 696 -18.84 9.60 13.84
CA ALA A 696 -17.92 9.72 14.96
C ALA A 696 -16.69 10.55 14.53
N GLU A 697 -16.14 11.36 15.44
CA GLU A 697 -15.12 12.36 15.13
C GLU A 697 -13.90 11.70 14.47
N PHE A 698 -13.53 10.51 14.96
CA PHE A 698 -12.39 9.75 14.42
C PHE A 698 -12.65 9.29 12.98
N GLU A 699 -13.86 8.81 12.70
CA GLU A 699 -14.25 8.34 11.36
C GLU A 699 -14.32 9.52 10.38
N ALA A 700 -14.92 10.64 10.80
CA ALA A 700 -14.96 11.87 10.02
C ALA A 700 -13.56 12.37 9.66
N ALA A 701 -12.65 12.45 10.64
CA ALA A 701 -11.27 12.86 10.41
C ALA A 701 -10.52 11.88 9.48
N ALA A 702 -10.69 10.57 9.68
CA ALA A 702 -10.08 9.55 8.85
C ALA A 702 -10.62 9.57 7.42
N GLN A 703 -11.90 9.88 7.22
CA GLN A 703 -12.54 10.03 5.91
C GLN A 703 -11.99 11.25 5.18
N LEU A 704 -11.98 12.42 5.81
CA LEU A 704 -11.45 13.66 5.23
C LEU A 704 -9.98 13.51 4.77
N LEU A 705 -9.15 12.86 5.59
CA LEU A 705 -7.76 12.58 5.22
C LEU A 705 -7.64 11.64 4.01
N GLN A 706 -8.52 10.63 3.90
CA GLN A 706 -8.51 9.70 2.77
C GLN A 706 -9.00 10.35 1.49
N ASP A 707 -10.10 11.10 1.58
CA ASP A 707 -10.72 11.83 0.47
C ASP A 707 -9.75 12.87 -0.12
N LEU A 708 -8.80 13.39 0.67
CA LEU A 708 -7.74 14.27 0.16
C LEU A 708 -6.49 13.52 -0.31
N SER A 709 -5.99 12.56 0.48
CA SER A 709 -4.66 11.96 0.27
C SER A 709 -4.60 10.96 -0.88
N ILE A 710 -5.65 10.15 -1.09
CA ILE A 710 -5.67 9.16 -2.18
C ILE A 710 -5.75 9.89 -3.54
N PRO A 711 -6.64 10.87 -3.74
CA PRO A 711 -6.63 11.69 -4.96
C PRO A 711 -5.34 12.49 -5.15
N LEU A 712 -4.72 12.99 -4.08
CA LEU A 712 -3.40 13.63 -4.18
C LEU A 712 -2.35 12.70 -4.77
N ALA A 713 -2.31 11.44 -4.35
CA ALA A 713 -1.43 10.43 -4.94
C ALA A 713 -1.75 10.22 -6.44
N LEU A 714 -3.03 10.20 -6.83
CA LEU A 714 -3.44 10.14 -8.24
C LEU A 714 -2.88 11.32 -9.04
N GLY A 715 -3.00 12.55 -8.53
CA GLY A 715 -2.46 13.76 -9.18
C GLY A 715 -0.94 13.71 -9.38
N LEU A 716 -0.20 13.25 -8.36
CA LEU A 716 1.25 13.03 -8.47
C LEU A 716 1.59 11.99 -9.54
N LEU A 717 0.86 10.88 -9.58
CA LEU A 717 1.08 9.79 -10.53
C LEU A 717 0.75 10.19 -11.97
N LEU A 718 -0.38 10.87 -12.21
CA LEU A 718 -0.75 11.37 -13.53
C LEU A 718 0.31 12.32 -14.10
N MET A 719 0.77 13.29 -13.29
CA MET A 719 1.82 14.21 -13.72
C MET A 719 3.15 13.47 -13.96
N SER A 720 3.41 12.40 -13.21
CA SER A 720 4.60 11.56 -13.40
C SER A 720 4.60 10.77 -14.72
N LEU A 721 3.45 10.49 -15.34
CA LEU A 721 3.35 9.79 -16.62
C LEU A 721 3.67 10.68 -17.83
N THR A 722 3.64 12.01 -17.65
CA THR A 722 3.90 13.01 -18.70
C THR A 722 5.05 13.97 -18.31
N PRO A 723 6.28 13.47 -18.04
CA PRO A 723 7.40 14.33 -17.67
C PRO A 723 7.88 15.13 -18.89
N GLY A 724 7.96 16.47 -18.77
CA GLY A 724 8.70 17.32 -19.71
C GLY A 724 7.91 18.31 -20.58
N ILE A 725 6.58 18.45 -20.44
CA ILE A 725 5.80 19.34 -21.32
C ILE A 725 5.00 20.35 -20.48
N LEU A 726 5.48 21.60 -20.43
CA LEU A 726 4.90 22.74 -19.70
C LEU A 726 3.89 23.49 -20.57
N GLY A 727 2.71 23.83 -20.02
CA GLY A 727 1.74 24.72 -20.67
C GLY A 727 0.31 24.17 -20.64
N GLY A 728 -0.15 23.50 -21.71
CA GLY A 728 -1.53 23.00 -21.81
C GLY A 728 -1.82 21.68 -21.08
N ARG A 729 -0.85 20.75 -21.03
CA ARG A 729 -1.06 19.41 -20.44
C ARG A 729 -1.13 19.40 -18.91
N ARG A 730 -0.58 20.39 -18.21
CA ARG A 730 -0.76 20.52 -16.74
C ARG A 730 -2.20 20.85 -16.37
N LEU A 731 -2.83 21.72 -17.15
CA LEU A 731 -4.25 22.03 -16.96
C LEU A 731 -5.09 20.79 -17.26
N VAL A 732 -4.82 20.08 -18.35
CA VAL A 732 -5.49 18.79 -18.66
C VAL A 732 -5.29 17.77 -17.54
N ALA A 733 -4.06 17.60 -17.04
CA ALA A 733 -3.78 16.69 -15.93
C ALA A 733 -4.51 17.10 -14.65
N ALA A 734 -4.58 18.41 -14.33
CA ALA A 734 -5.33 18.91 -13.19
C ALA A 734 -6.84 18.70 -13.35
N VAL A 735 -7.39 18.92 -14.55
CA VAL A 735 -8.80 18.64 -14.87
C VAL A 735 -9.09 17.16 -14.72
N VAL A 736 -8.26 16.27 -15.28
CA VAL A 736 -8.43 14.81 -15.14
C VAL A 736 -8.28 14.36 -13.69
N ALA A 737 -7.25 14.84 -12.99
CA ALA A 737 -6.99 14.50 -11.59
C ALA A 737 -8.09 15.00 -10.65
N GLY A 738 -8.78 16.10 -11.00
CA GLY A 738 -9.93 16.59 -10.25
C GLY A 738 -11.24 15.88 -10.62
N ALA A 739 -11.49 15.68 -11.92
CA ALA A 739 -12.72 15.13 -12.44
C ALA A 739 -12.89 13.64 -12.14
N VAL A 740 -11.82 12.84 -12.21
CA VAL A 740 -11.92 11.39 -11.98
C VAL A 740 -12.38 11.08 -10.55
N PRO A 741 -11.74 11.58 -9.47
CA PRO A 741 -12.19 11.33 -8.10
C PRO A 741 -13.57 11.91 -7.81
N ALA A 742 -13.88 13.10 -8.34
CA ALA A 742 -15.21 13.69 -8.18
C ALA A 742 -16.30 12.85 -8.87
N ALA A 743 -16.02 12.31 -10.06
CA ALA A 743 -16.93 11.42 -10.76
C ALA A 743 -17.12 10.08 -10.03
N VAL A 744 -16.07 9.56 -9.38
CA VAL A 744 -16.20 8.38 -8.51
C VAL A 744 -17.14 8.67 -7.34
N GLU A 745 -17.01 9.83 -6.69
CA GLU A 745 -17.89 10.21 -5.59
C GLU A 745 -19.34 10.40 -6.04
N LEU A 746 -19.57 11.20 -7.09
CA LEU A 746 -20.91 11.43 -7.64
C LEU A 746 -21.53 10.16 -8.23
N GLY A 747 -20.70 9.22 -8.70
CA GLY A 747 -21.14 7.93 -9.22
C GLY A 747 -21.78 7.02 -8.16
N GLN A 748 -21.58 7.29 -6.86
CA GLN A 748 -22.23 6.53 -5.78
C GLN A 748 -23.75 6.56 -5.85
N VAL A 749 -24.34 7.58 -6.50
CA VAL A 749 -25.79 7.66 -6.75
C VAL A 749 -26.34 6.41 -7.42
N PHE A 750 -25.52 5.67 -8.18
CA PHE A 750 -25.92 4.44 -8.86
C PHE A 750 -25.69 3.15 -8.07
N PHE A 751 -25.16 3.23 -6.84
CA PHE A 751 -24.76 2.06 -6.06
C PHE A 751 -25.29 2.14 -4.61
N PRO A 752 -26.54 1.72 -4.35
CA PRO A 752 -27.08 1.61 -2.99
C PRO A 752 -26.26 0.63 -2.13
N PRO A 753 -26.10 0.86 -0.82
CA PRO A 753 -26.72 1.90 0.00
C PRO A 753 -25.93 3.24 0.06
N HIS A 754 -24.97 3.47 -0.84
CA HIS A 754 -24.09 4.65 -0.77
C HIS A 754 -24.81 5.94 -1.11
N THR A 755 -24.35 7.04 -0.50
CA THR A 755 -24.85 8.38 -0.74
C THR A 755 -23.70 9.29 -1.16
N ALA A 756 -23.78 9.84 -2.36
CA ALA A 756 -22.80 10.82 -2.84
C ALA A 756 -22.88 12.13 -2.04
N ASP A 757 -21.71 12.67 -1.69
CA ASP A 757 -21.57 13.92 -0.94
C ASP A 757 -20.74 14.96 -1.71
N MET A 758 -21.26 16.18 -1.82
CA MET A 758 -20.56 17.29 -2.46
C MET A 758 -19.25 17.64 -1.74
N THR A 759 -19.21 17.55 -0.40
CA THR A 759 -18.01 17.88 0.38
C THR A 759 -16.86 16.95 0.00
N THR A 760 -17.12 15.65 0.03
CA THR A 760 -16.16 14.64 -0.40
C THR A 760 -15.77 14.81 -1.87
N ALA A 761 -16.71 15.10 -2.77
CA ALA A 761 -16.39 15.30 -4.19
C ALA A 761 -15.43 16.49 -4.41
N VAL A 762 -15.67 17.60 -3.70
CA VAL A 762 -14.80 18.80 -3.73
C VAL A 762 -13.43 18.51 -3.13
N LEU A 763 -13.36 17.82 -1.98
CA LEU A 763 -12.10 17.43 -1.35
C LEU A 763 -11.29 16.49 -2.24
N ALA A 764 -11.96 15.53 -2.88
CA ALA A 764 -11.33 14.59 -3.79
C ALA A 764 -10.78 15.31 -5.04
N ALA A 765 -11.55 16.23 -5.61
CA ALA A 765 -11.09 17.06 -6.72
C ALA A 765 -9.88 17.92 -6.31
N ALA A 766 -9.96 18.58 -5.15
CA ALA A 766 -8.89 19.42 -4.62
C ALA A 766 -7.61 18.61 -4.38
N GLY A 767 -7.72 17.40 -3.80
CA GLY A 767 -6.59 16.49 -3.59
C GLY A 767 -5.86 16.19 -4.89
N GLY A 768 -6.58 15.76 -5.93
CA GLY A 768 -6.02 15.47 -7.25
C GLY A 768 -5.32 16.67 -7.89
N VAL A 769 -5.96 17.83 -7.88
CA VAL A 769 -5.40 19.08 -8.43
C VAL A 769 -4.13 19.49 -7.67
N VAL A 770 -4.16 19.46 -6.34
CA VAL A 770 -2.99 19.76 -5.49
C VAL A 770 -1.84 18.81 -5.78
N GLY A 771 -2.11 17.51 -5.99
CA GLY A 771 -1.11 16.53 -6.40
C GLY A 771 -0.38 16.92 -7.68
N VAL A 772 -1.10 17.38 -8.71
CA VAL A 772 -0.51 17.84 -9.97
C VAL A 772 0.43 19.04 -9.76
N PHE A 773 0.00 20.03 -8.96
CA PHE A 773 0.81 21.23 -8.69
C PHE A 773 2.00 20.97 -7.77
N LEU A 774 1.90 20.00 -6.85
CA LEU A 774 2.98 19.61 -5.95
C LEU A 774 4.02 18.70 -6.62
N TYR A 775 3.70 18.04 -7.74
CA TYR A 775 4.57 17.05 -8.38
C TYR A 775 6.02 17.50 -8.55
N ARG A 776 6.27 18.67 -9.17
CA ARG A 776 7.63 19.16 -9.41
C ARG A 776 8.40 19.31 -8.10
N ARG A 777 7.78 19.96 -7.11
CA ARG A 777 8.37 20.20 -5.80
C ARG A 777 8.59 18.89 -5.03
N PHE A 778 7.66 17.94 -5.14
CA PHE A 778 7.76 16.61 -4.55
C PHE A 778 8.95 15.83 -5.13
N VAL A 779 9.10 15.80 -6.46
CA VAL A 779 10.22 15.14 -7.12
C VAL A 779 11.56 15.78 -6.70
N GLU A 780 11.67 17.11 -6.75
CA GLU A 780 12.89 17.83 -6.36
C GLU A 780 13.29 17.59 -4.90
N THR A 781 12.30 17.44 -4.02
CA THR A 781 12.51 17.30 -2.57
C THR A 781 12.78 15.85 -2.18
N PHE A 782 12.07 14.87 -2.76
CA PHE A 782 12.04 13.49 -2.25
C PHE A 782 12.56 12.42 -3.21
N ILE A 783 12.75 12.71 -4.50
CA ILE A 783 13.14 11.68 -5.51
C ILE A 783 14.42 12.03 -6.27
N ARG A 784 14.57 13.29 -6.69
CA ARG A 784 15.70 13.76 -7.50
C ARG A 784 16.08 15.19 -7.10
N PRO A 785 16.88 15.34 -6.04
CA PRO A 785 17.60 16.59 -5.80
C PRO A 785 18.29 17.07 -7.09
N GLY A 786 18.00 18.29 -7.57
CA GLY A 786 18.60 18.84 -8.80
C GLY A 786 17.85 18.56 -10.11
N TYR A 787 16.67 17.95 -10.07
CA TYR A 787 15.87 17.70 -11.30
C TYR A 787 15.50 18.97 -12.08
N ALA A 788 15.31 20.11 -11.40
CA ALA A 788 15.01 21.40 -12.01
C ALA A 788 16.14 21.90 -12.93
N THR A 789 17.39 21.77 -12.49
CA THR A 789 18.55 22.29 -13.22
C THR A 789 18.78 21.53 -14.52
N ASP A 790 18.57 20.21 -14.55
CA ASP A 790 18.71 19.42 -15.78
C ASP A 790 17.58 19.73 -16.79
N ALA A 791 16.34 19.88 -16.32
CA ALA A 791 15.19 20.15 -17.20
C ALA A 791 15.14 21.60 -17.72
N ASP A 792 15.52 22.57 -16.90
CA ASP A 792 15.60 23.98 -17.32
C ASP A 792 16.82 24.23 -18.26
N VAL A 793 17.85 23.36 -18.21
CA VAL A 793 18.98 23.36 -19.17
C VAL A 793 18.58 22.68 -20.49
N GLU A 794 17.93 21.51 -20.48
CA GLU A 794 17.41 20.86 -21.70
C GLU A 794 16.44 21.77 -22.46
N VAL A 795 15.58 22.51 -21.76
CA VAL A 795 14.66 23.47 -22.41
C VAL A 795 15.41 24.64 -23.02
N ARG A 796 16.42 25.20 -22.34
CA ARG A 796 17.25 26.32 -22.86
C ARG A 796 18.16 25.93 -24.01
N GLU A 797 18.58 24.67 -24.11
CA GLU A 797 19.36 24.18 -25.26
C GLU A 797 18.46 23.80 -26.45
N SER A 798 17.15 23.65 -26.24
CA SER A 798 16.16 23.31 -27.27
C SER A 798 15.37 24.51 -27.83
N THR A 799 15.54 25.70 -27.26
CA THR A 799 14.97 26.99 -27.71
C THR A 799 16.08 27.91 -28.16
#